data_AF-A0A1I1IHD4-F1
#
_entry.id   AF-A0A1I1IHD4-F1
#
_cell.length_a   1.000
_cell.length_b   1.000
_cell.length_c   1.000
_cell.angle_alpha   90.00
_cell.angle_beta   90.00
_cell.angle_gamma   90.00
#
_symmetry.space_group_name_H-M   'P 1'
#
loop_
_entity.id
_entity.type
_entity.pdbx_description
1 polymer ?
#
loop_
_entity_poly.entity_id
_entity_poly.type
_entity_poly.pdbx_seq_one_letter_code
_entity_poly.pdbx_strand_id
1 'polypeptide(L)'
;MDVASVKIENGSVFVTVASPSDDTRLLAMIRNGKKVTYFEKLSSDVTKTTFKLNANRVGKEGYYNLYFEKNDERVRAGKNLYQEISNNKDRFLGQTEFKAGRKTLFLNCYLTYPGTGLSLYVKKNKNYFNELIGINEPPRVISLSREKTRLNITGEGFFLGPIKSSEDVYVLASSRHLDKGKKISADVSYIKEKQGAFRFSSSVNIQNLFNEGFFENRFVDLFLVIIDEDGKPHKRRLTDRQNRLEYISGDDIFLYKKIAARKDFYPYLTRSIHRGVSIMYRDHRSADSTWCQLKEKCAVALDNLLPASRKSRWVLFEHESQTAQDNAFVFFKWLKENHPEQKSYYIIDKKAKDYNRVSGYDGVVSYFSFRHLMLMLRCSLIVSSQSRFHGYKFRPLKSPMREKIIEKKNVFLQHGVTGLKKNASFDRKHFRDAADLITVSSETELEIVRDNWNFEEGAIALSGMARFDNLVDKSSSNILQVLVIPTWRLWLEGTTKEEFKKSEFFEFYSSLLGEKNIKKTRDGKPIEFIFYLHSKIAEHLNAFKCADNVKCIEMGATPVNELMMQSNIMVTDYSSVAWDFLYMNKKVIFSHFDADRYLATHGSYMDFSNELFGRQVFSVDELNKAVLDNGNEKNFDAGENFFEYQDRKNCERIYDSIKNSFPCS
;
A
#
# COMPACT_ATOMS: atom_id res chain seq x y z
N MET A 1 12.83 -8.78 39.99
CA MET A 1 12.60 -10.18 40.37
C MET A 1 12.43 -10.96 39.10
N ASP A 2 13.34 -11.90 38.86
CA ASP A 2 13.45 -12.55 37.57
C ASP A 2 12.86 -13.95 37.63
N VAL A 3 11.90 -14.22 36.76
CA VAL A 3 11.32 -15.54 36.60
C VAL A 3 12.38 -16.41 35.90
N ALA A 4 12.89 -17.40 36.61
CA ALA A 4 13.91 -18.32 36.13
C ALA A 4 13.33 -19.45 35.26
N SER A 5 12.14 -19.95 35.59
CA SER A 5 11.47 -20.97 34.78
C SER A 5 9.96 -21.04 35.04
N VAL A 6 9.22 -21.56 34.06
CA VAL A 6 7.80 -21.88 34.19
C VAL A 6 7.59 -23.33 33.75
N LYS A 7 6.89 -24.12 34.57
CA LYS A 7 6.56 -25.53 34.29
C LYS A 7 5.08 -25.76 34.51
N ILE A 8 4.46 -26.59 33.68
CA ILE A 8 3.04 -26.94 33.79
C ILE A 8 2.93 -28.45 33.80
N GLU A 9 2.39 -28.99 34.89
CA GLU A 9 2.21 -30.42 35.06
C GLU A 9 1.10 -30.69 36.07
N ASN A 10 0.39 -31.81 35.92
CA ASN A 10 -0.57 -32.33 36.89
C ASN A 10 -1.60 -31.30 37.38
N GLY A 11 -2.22 -30.55 36.46
CA GLY A 11 -3.25 -29.56 36.79
C GLY A 11 -2.72 -28.31 37.49
N SER A 12 -1.41 -28.04 37.45
CA SER A 12 -0.77 -26.93 38.16
C SER A 12 0.22 -26.15 37.30
N VAL A 13 0.38 -24.86 37.60
CA VAL A 13 1.43 -23.99 37.05
C VAL A 13 2.47 -23.74 38.13
N PHE A 14 3.73 -23.96 37.79
CA PHE A 14 4.88 -23.72 38.64
C PHE A 14 5.70 -22.58 38.05
N VAL A 15 6.03 -21.58 38.87
CA VAL A 15 6.85 -20.43 38.49
C VAL A 15 8.02 -20.34 39.45
N THR A 16 9.23 -20.53 38.94
CA THR A 16 10.47 -20.44 39.73
C THR A 16 11.07 -19.05 39.55
N VAL A 17 11.48 -18.42 40.65
CA VAL A 17 12.01 -17.05 40.67
C VAL A 17 13.38 -17.05 41.32
N ALA A 18 14.33 -16.31 40.76
CA ALA A 18 15.66 -16.14 41.32
C ALA A 18 15.66 -15.06 42.41
N SER A 19 16.25 -15.36 43.56
CA SER A 19 16.50 -14.44 44.69
C SER A 19 15.32 -13.55 45.12
N PRO A 20 14.10 -14.08 45.37
CA PRO A 20 13.03 -13.25 45.90
C PRO A 20 13.23 -12.98 47.40
N SER A 21 12.87 -11.78 47.87
CA SER A 21 12.79 -11.52 49.32
C SER A 21 11.71 -12.39 49.97
N ASP A 22 11.83 -12.70 51.26
CA ASP A 22 10.90 -13.59 51.95
C ASP A 22 9.44 -13.15 51.90
N ASP A 23 9.19 -11.84 51.90
CA ASP A 23 7.85 -11.25 51.86
C ASP A 23 7.21 -11.21 50.45
N THR A 24 7.90 -11.76 49.44
CA THR A 24 7.41 -11.73 48.05
C THR A 24 6.27 -12.71 47.84
N ARG A 25 5.14 -12.20 47.32
CA ARG A 25 4.02 -13.04 46.87
C ARG A 25 3.88 -12.99 45.35
N LEU A 26 3.49 -14.12 44.75
CA LEU A 26 3.11 -14.19 43.35
C LEU A 26 1.59 -14.38 43.25
N LEU A 27 0.94 -13.57 42.42
CA LEU A 27 -0.51 -13.61 42.25
C LEU A 27 -0.93 -13.57 40.79
N ALA A 28 -2.10 -14.14 40.50
CA ALA A 28 -2.81 -14.05 39.23
C ALA A 28 -4.06 -13.18 39.40
N MET A 29 -4.19 -12.12 38.60
CA MET A 29 -5.30 -11.16 38.66
C MET A 29 -6.06 -11.11 37.33
N ILE A 30 -7.39 -11.25 37.38
CA ILE A 30 -8.22 -11.24 36.17
C ILE A 30 -8.30 -9.83 35.54
N ARG A 31 -8.15 -9.70 34.22
CA ARG A 31 -8.10 -8.39 33.52
C ARG A 31 -9.34 -7.52 33.69
N ASN A 32 -10.51 -8.14 33.87
CA ASN A 32 -11.80 -7.43 33.92
C ASN A 32 -12.43 -7.42 35.33
N GLY A 33 -11.65 -7.55 36.42
CA GLY A 33 -12.20 -7.51 37.79
C GLY A 33 -11.18 -7.58 38.93
N LYS A 34 -11.62 -7.36 40.17
CA LYS A 34 -10.78 -7.31 41.39
C LYS A 34 -10.34 -8.68 41.95
N LYS A 35 -10.62 -9.79 41.26
CA LYS A 35 -10.33 -11.14 41.79
C LYS A 35 -8.85 -11.48 41.65
N VAL A 36 -8.22 -11.75 42.78
CA VAL A 36 -6.81 -12.11 42.93
C VAL A 36 -6.70 -13.53 43.45
N THR A 37 -5.86 -14.35 42.82
CA THR A 37 -5.53 -15.70 43.30
C THR A 37 -4.03 -15.79 43.52
N TYR A 38 -3.63 -16.08 44.77
CA TYR A 38 -2.21 -16.23 45.13
C TYR A 38 -1.69 -17.62 44.80
N PHE A 39 -0.43 -17.66 44.37
CA PHE A 39 0.34 -18.89 44.27
C PHE A 39 0.81 -19.30 45.67
N GLU A 40 0.89 -20.60 45.89
CA GLU A 40 1.48 -21.21 47.08
C GLU A 40 3.01 -21.26 46.95
N LYS A 41 3.74 -20.83 47.97
CA LYS A 41 5.22 -20.91 48.02
C LYS A 41 5.59 -22.33 48.48
N LEU A 42 6.18 -23.14 47.60
CA LEU A 42 6.45 -24.58 47.87
C LEU A 42 7.82 -24.84 48.48
N SER A 43 8.85 -24.15 47.98
CA SER A 43 10.22 -24.28 48.46
C SER A 43 10.97 -22.97 48.25
N SER A 44 11.83 -22.65 49.21
CA SER A 44 12.66 -21.45 49.24
C SER A 44 14.07 -21.87 49.64
N ASP A 45 15.02 -21.74 48.73
CA ASP A 45 16.45 -21.76 49.06
C ASP A 45 17.01 -20.34 48.84
N VAL A 46 18.19 -20.05 49.38
CA VAL A 46 18.85 -18.73 49.37
C VAL A 46 18.94 -18.12 47.95
N THR A 47 18.90 -18.97 46.91
CA THR A 47 19.04 -18.54 45.51
C THR A 47 17.75 -18.58 44.69
N LYS A 48 16.73 -19.37 45.07
CA LYS A 48 15.52 -19.60 44.25
C LYS A 48 14.28 -19.93 45.09
N THR A 49 13.10 -19.49 44.62
CA THR A 49 11.81 -19.88 45.18
C THR A 49 10.86 -20.35 44.10
N THR A 50 10.13 -21.43 44.37
CA THR A 50 9.11 -21.97 43.46
C THR A 50 7.70 -21.70 43.99
N PHE A 51 6.90 -21.06 43.14
CA PHE A 51 5.49 -20.78 43.38
C PHE A 51 4.61 -21.75 42.58
N LYS A 52 3.56 -22.29 43.20
CA LYS A 52 2.58 -23.19 42.56
C LYS A 52 1.18 -22.60 42.58
N LEU A 53 0.50 -22.63 41.45
CA LEU A 53 -0.93 -22.41 41.34
C LEU A 53 -1.60 -23.68 40.84
N ASN A 54 -2.44 -24.29 41.68
CA ASN A 54 -3.35 -25.33 41.24
C ASN A 54 -4.46 -24.68 40.39
N ALA A 55 -4.69 -25.19 39.18
CA ALA A 55 -5.63 -24.61 38.22
C ALA A 55 -7.07 -24.54 38.75
N ASN A 56 -7.46 -25.44 39.67
CA ASN A 56 -8.78 -25.41 40.31
C ASN A 56 -9.03 -24.11 41.11
N ARG A 57 -7.97 -23.39 41.51
CA ARG A 57 -8.07 -22.09 42.22
C ARG A 57 -8.46 -20.93 41.29
N VAL A 58 -8.41 -21.12 39.98
CA VAL A 58 -8.87 -20.17 38.95
C VAL A 58 -10.10 -20.72 38.24
N GLY A 59 -11.27 -20.56 38.86
CA GLY A 59 -12.52 -21.16 38.37
C GLY A 59 -13.34 -20.34 37.37
N LYS A 60 -12.86 -19.18 36.90
CA LYS A 60 -13.61 -18.32 35.96
C LYS A 60 -12.88 -18.26 34.61
N GLU A 61 -13.63 -18.40 33.53
CA GLU A 61 -13.09 -18.16 32.18
C GLU A 61 -12.60 -16.72 32.06
N GLY A 62 -11.46 -16.52 31.39
CA GLY A 62 -10.88 -15.21 31.18
C GLY A 62 -9.37 -15.14 31.34
N TYR A 63 -8.87 -13.92 31.20
CA TYR A 63 -7.45 -13.58 31.18
C TYR A 63 -6.95 -13.16 32.55
N TYR A 64 -5.88 -13.81 33.02
CA TYR A 64 -5.23 -13.52 34.28
C TYR A 64 -3.80 -13.04 34.04
N ASN A 65 -3.49 -11.87 34.55
CA ASN A 65 -2.17 -11.28 34.51
C ASN A 65 -1.42 -11.63 35.80
N LEU A 66 -0.16 -12.05 35.70
CA LEU A 66 0.64 -12.36 36.89
C LEU A 66 1.43 -11.15 37.38
N TYR A 67 1.45 -10.99 38.71
CA TYR A 67 2.17 -9.92 39.39
C TYR A 67 2.95 -10.47 40.58
N PHE A 68 4.13 -9.92 40.80
CA PHE A 68 4.79 -9.95 42.10
C PHE A 68 4.21 -8.83 42.96
N GLU A 69 3.90 -9.17 44.21
CA GLU A 69 3.40 -8.22 45.20
C GLU A 69 4.36 -8.18 46.39
N LYS A 70 4.76 -6.97 46.78
CA LYS A 70 5.59 -6.67 47.96
C LYS A 70 5.18 -5.31 48.51
N ASN A 71 4.92 -5.21 49.82
CA ASN A 71 4.50 -3.98 50.49
C ASN A 71 3.36 -3.24 49.75
N ASP A 72 2.35 -3.99 49.29
CA ASP A 72 1.21 -3.52 48.49
C ASP A 72 1.52 -2.93 47.09
N GLU A 73 2.78 -2.93 46.67
CA GLU A 73 3.16 -2.62 45.29
C GLU A 73 3.12 -3.87 44.41
N ARG A 74 2.54 -3.72 43.21
CA ARG A 74 2.40 -4.81 42.23
C ARG A 74 3.24 -4.54 41.00
N VAL A 75 4.19 -5.44 40.74
CA VAL A 75 5.03 -5.40 39.54
C VAL A 75 4.69 -6.58 38.64
N ARG A 76 4.57 -6.33 37.34
CA ARG A 76 4.23 -7.38 36.38
C ARG A 76 5.30 -8.49 36.36
N ALA A 77 4.90 -9.73 36.60
CA ALA A 77 5.80 -10.87 36.57
C ALA A 77 6.23 -11.19 35.12
N GLY A 78 7.53 -11.47 34.91
CA GLY A 78 8.08 -11.94 33.63
C GLY A 78 8.85 -10.92 32.78
N LYS A 79 9.00 -9.67 33.24
CA LYS A 79 9.60 -8.57 32.46
C LYS A 79 11.02 -8.84 31.94
N ASN A 80 11.82 -9.69 32.62
CA ASN A 80 13.22 -9.99 32.29
C ASN A 80 13.47 -11.39 31.69
N LEU A 81 12.43 -12.20 31.42
CA LEU A 81 12.56 -13.52 30.77
C LEU A 81 13.14 -13.43 29.34
N TYR A 82 13.28 -12.23 28.78
CA TYR A 82 13.74 -11.98 27.41
C TYR A 82 15.26 -12.20 27.22
N GLN A 83 16.09 -12.07 28.27
CA GLN A 83 17.56 -12.09 28.09
C GLN A 83 18.17 -13.49 27.93
N GLU A 84 17.58 -14.53 28.52
CA GLU A 84 18.02 -15.93 28.29
C GLU A 84 17.28 -16.59 27.11
N ILE A 85 16.12 -16.08 26.72
CA ILE A 85 15.35 -16.55 25.56
C ILE A 85 15.78 -15.74 24.33
N SER A 86 17.00 -15.99 23.85
CA SER A 86 17.65 -15.25 22.75
C SER A 86 17.04 -15.49 21.35
N ASN A 87 15.78 -15.90 21.25
CA ASN A 87 15.06 -16.09 19.99
C ASN A 87 13.55 -15.96 20.25
N ASN A 88 12.81 -15.36 19.31
CA ASN A 88 11.35 -15.10 19.33
C ASN A 88 10.42 -16.35 19.47
N LYS A 89 10.83 -17.40 20.19
CA LYS A 89 10.20 -18.73 20.12
C LYS A 89 9.20 -19.08 21.22
N ASP A 90 9.09 -18.34 22.31
CA ASP A 90 8.27 -18.82 23.44
C ASP A 90 7.11 -17.84 23.70
N ARG A 91 5.99 -18.02 22.99
CA ARG A 91 4.74 -17.31 23.28
C ARG A 91 3.79 -18.13 24.14
N PHE A 92 3.82 -19.46 24.05
CA PHE A 92 3.00 -20.37 24.82
C PHE A 92 3.92 -21.28 25.65
N LEU A 93 3.69 -21.33 26.96
CA LEU A 93 4.56 -22.01 27.93
C LEU A 93 3.98 -23.37 28.36
N GLY A 94 2.75 -23.69 27.95
CA GLY A 94 2.10 -24.99 28.18
C GLY A 94 0.63 -24.86 28.59
N GLN A 95 -0.05 -26.01 28.66
CA GLN A 95 -1.47 -26.15 29.01
C GLN A 95 -1.67 -27.28 30.00
N THR A 96 -2.69 -27.16 30.84
CA THR A 96 -3.20 -28.26 31.65
C THR A 96 -4.73 -28.22 31.71
N GLU A 97 -5.35 -29.39 31.81
CA GLU A 97 -6.78 -29.53 32.02
C GLU A 97 -7.12 -29.61 33.51
N PHE A 98 -8.29 -29.11 33.89
CA PHE A 98 -8.75 -29.16 35.27
C PHE A 98 -10.28 -29.13 35.37
N LYS A 99 -10.82 -29.60 36.50
CA LYS A 99 -12.26 -29.61 36.75
C LYS A 99 -12.65 -28.45 37.68
N ALA A 100 -13.52 -27.57 37.19
CA ALA A 100 -14.13 -26.51 37.98
C ALA A 100 -15.62 -26.87 38.22
N GLY A 101 -15.90 -27.54 39.34
CA GLY A 101 -17.21 -28.13 39.60
C GLY A 101 -17.53 -29.23 38.59
N ARG A 102 -18.68 -29.12 37.91
CA ARG A 102 -19.10 -30.07 36.84
C ARG A 102 -18.51 -29.77 35.45
N LYS A 103 -17.69 -28.72 35.31
CA LYS A 103 -17.15 -28.26 34.01
C LYS A 103 -15.66 -28.65 33.89
N THR A 104 -15.28 -29.21 32.74
CA THR A 104 -13.87 -29.34 32.35
C THR A 104 -13.41 -28.03 31.71
N LEU A 105 -12.31 -27.47 32.20
CA LEU A 105 -11.68 -26.24 31.69
C LEU A 105 -10.21 -26.50 31.38
N PHE A 106 -9.64 -25.65 30.52
CA PHE A 106 -8.23 -25.69 30.15
C PHE A 106 -7.55 -24.39 30.60
N LEU A 107 -6.41 -24.51 31.26
CA LEU A 107 -5.56 -23.41 31.69
C LEU A 107 -4.32 -23.36 30.80
N ASN A 108 -4.10 -22.20 30.17
CA ASN A 108 -2.99 -21.95 29.25
C ASN A 108 -2.07 -20.89 29.84
N CYS A 109 -0.74 -21.07 29.81
CA CYS A 109 0.23 -20.06 30.24
C CYS A 109 0.99 -19.48 29.04
N TYR A 110 1.19 -18.17 29.01
CA TYR A 110 1.77 -17.48 27.85
C TYR A 110 2.40 -16.13 28.21
N LEU A 111 3.24 -15.60 27.31
CA LEU A 111 3.87 -14.27 27.41
C LEU A 111 3.10 -13.24 26.56
N THR A 112 2.94 -12.01 27.07
CA THR A 112 2.16 -10.93 26.42
C THR A 112 3.00 -9.85 25.72
N TYR A 113 2.53 -9.33 24.58
CA TYR A 113 3.10 -8.17 23.85
C TYR A 113 2.23 -6.91 24.08
N PRO A 114 2.78 -5.67 24.14
CA PRO A 114 4.18 -5.25 23.95
C PRO A 114 5.04 -5.31 25.22
N GLY A 115 4.49 -5.77 26.34
CA GLY A 115 5.09 -5.62 27.67
C GLY A 115 5.32 -6.93 28.43
N THR A 116 5.98 -7.91 27.80
CA THR A 116 6.74 -9.06 28.38
C THR A 116 6.19 -9.74 29.65
N GLY A 117 4.89 -9.67 29.91
CA GLY A 117 4.30 -10.15 31.17
C GLY A 117 3.72 -11.56 31.06
N LEU A 118 3.93 -12.39 32.08
CA LEU A 118 3.32 -13.71 32.19
C LEU A 118 1.80 -13.58 32.37
N SER A 119 1.04 -14.43 31.68
CA SER A 119 -0.42 -14.48 31.77
C SER A 119 -0.94 -15.91 31.74
N LEU A 120 -2.10 -16.13 32.37
CA LEU A 120 -2.88 -17.36 32.27
C LEU A 120 -4.19 -17.08 31.57
N TYR A 121 -4.67 -18.03 30.78
CA TYR A 121 -5.98 -17.96 30.15
C TYR A 121 -6.77 -19.24 30.39
N VAL A 122 -7.98 -19.08 30.92
CA VAL A 122 -8.89 -20.18 31.27
C VAL A 122 -10.09 -20.15 30.33
N LYS A 123 -10.41 -21.27 29.66
CA LYS A 123 -11.61 -21.41 28.79
C LYS A 123 -12.13 -22.86 28.80
N LYS A 124 -13.39 -23.06 28.42
CA LYS A 124 -14.01 -24.40 28.24
C LYS A 124 -13.48 -25.18 27.03
N ASN A 125 -13.11 -24.47 25.97
CA ASN A 125 -12.72 -25.12 24.71
C ASN A 125 -11.23 -25.50 24.77
N LYS A 126 -10.92 -26.81 24.69
CA LYS A 126 -9.55 -27.35 24.52
C LYS A 126 -8.85 -26.69 23.33
N ASN A 127 -9.64 -26.43 22.30
CA ASN A 127 -9.25 -25.93 21.00
C ASN A 127 -9.36 -24.40 20.89
N TYR A 128 -9.32 -23.64 22.00
CA TYR A 128 -9.19 -22.18 21.89
C TYR A 128 -7.92 -21.79 21.12
N PHE A 129 -6.86 -22.59 21.26
CA PHE A 129 -5.71 -22.43 20.39
C PHE A 129 -6.02 -22.78 18.95
N ASN A 130 -6.99 -23.64 18.59
CA ASN A 130 -7.42 -23.89 17.20
C ASN A 130 -8.09 -22.69 16.52
N GLU A 131 -8.64 -21.76 17.29
CA GLU A 131 -9.06 -20.43 16.79
C GLU A 131 -7.85 -19.48 16.57
N LEU A 132 -6.71 -19.78 17.23
CA LEU A 132 -5.38 -19.19 17.01
C LEU A 132 -4.46 -20.08 16.15
N ILE A 133 -4.89 -21.28 15.71
CA ILE A 133 -4.12 -22.21 14.88
C ILE A 133 -4.13 -21.61 13.50
N GLY A 134 -2.93 -21.35 13.03
CA GLY A 134 -2.66 -20.53 11.89
C GLY A 134 -1.39 -19.76 12.12
N ILE A 135 -0.77 -19.38 11.02
CA ILE A 135 0.44 -18.57 11.04
C ILE A 135 0.03 -17.15 11.48
N ASN A 136 0.08 -16.87 12.80
CA ASN A 136 -0.32 -15.57 13.38
C ASN A 136 0.74 -14.48 13.14
N GLU A 137 2.00 -14.87 13.00
CA GLU A 137 3.04 -13.97 12.49
C GLU A 137 3.31 -14.29 11.03
N PRO A 138 3.34 -13.29 10.13
CA PRO A 138 3.73 -13.54 8.76
C PRO A 138 5.10 -14.25 8.71
N PRO A 139 5.21 -15.37 7.98
CA PRO A 139 6.47 -16.11 7.86
C PRO A 139 7.52 -15.19 7.25
N ARG A 140 8.74 -15.29 7.76
CA ARG A 140 9.83 -14.36 7.44
C ARG A 140 10.86 -15.02 6.56
N VAL A 141 11.29 -14.33 5.51
CA VAL A 141 12.43 -14.75 4.71
C VAL A 141 13.73 -14.44 5.46
N ILE A 142 14.57 -15.46 5.62
CA ILE A 142 15.91 -15.37 6.22
C ILE A 142 16.92 -15.11 5.11
N SER A 143 16.85 -15.87 4.00
CA SER A 143 17.73 -15.71 2.85
C SER A 143 16.99 -16.01 1.54
N LEU A 144 17.43 -15.36 0.47
CA LEU A 144 16.95 -15.57 -0.89
C LEU A 144 18.16 -15.62 -1.83
N SER A 145 18.30 -16.65 -2.63
CA SER A 145 19.35 -16.74 -3.64
C SER A 145 18.80 -17.30 -4.96
N ARG A 146 19.57 -17.21 -6.03
CA ARG A 146 19.17 -17.73 -7.34
C ARG A 146 20.27 -18.57 -7.93
N GLU A 147 19.88 -19.72 -8.48
CA GLU A 147 20.73 -20.55 -9.30
C GLU A 147 20.02 -20.81 -10.64
N LYS A 148 20.55 -20.24 -11.74
CA LYS A 148 19.95 -20.35 -13.10
C LYS A 148 18.47 -19.95 -13.13
N THR A 149 17.50 -20.86 -13.20
CA THR A 149 16.07 -20.54 -13.20
C THR A 149 15.40 -20.77 -11.85
N ARG A 150 16.14 -21.26 -10.83
CA ARG A 150 15.64 -21.57 -9.50
C ARG A 150 15.87 -20.44 -8.53
N LEU A 151 14.83 -20.06 -7.80
CA LEU A 151 14.83 -19.12 -6.70
C LEU A 151 14.79 -19.90 -5.39
N ASN A 152 15.89 -19.89 -4.65
CA ASN A 152 16.03 -20.56 -3.37
C ASN A 152 15.63 -19.60 -2.25
N ILE A 153 14.70 -20.02 -1.39
CA ILE A 153 14.11 -19.26 -0.29
C ILE A 153 14.37 -20.05 0.98
N THR A 154 15.00 -19.43 1.97
CA THR A 154 15.04 -19.97 3.33
C THR A 154 14.28 -19.02 4.23
N GLY A 155 13.41 -19.55 5.09
CA GLY A 155 12.58 -18.75 5.96
C GLY A 155 12.30 -19.40 7.30
N GLU A 156 11.69 -18.62 8.17
CA GLU A 156 11.15 -19.04 9.46
C GLU A 156 9.65 -18.78 9.49
N GLY A 157 8.92 -19.75 10.04
CA GLY A 157 7.49 -19.67 10.28
C GLY A 157 7.17 -20.02 11.72
N PHE A 158 5.98 -19.62 12.15
CA PHE A 158 5.42 -20.02 13.43
C PHE A 158 4.05 -20.64 13.18
N PHE A 159 3.87 -21.86 13.64
CA PHE A 159 2.62 -22.60 13.56
C PHE A 159 2.36 -23.29 14.90
N LEU A 160 1.24 -22.92 15.51
CA LEU A 160 0.73 -23.60 16.69
C LEU A 160 -0.04 -24.80 16.15
N GLY A 161 0.49 -26.00 16.31
CA GLY A 161 -0.13 -27.22 15.83
C GLY A 161 0.93 -28.24 15.37
N PRO A 162 0.69 -29.53 15.56
CA PRO A 162 1.56 -30.58 15.02
C PRO A 162 1.58 -30.55 13.48
N ILE A 163 2.77 -30.70 12.91
CA ILE A 163 3.00 -30.86 11.47
C ILE A 163 3.34 -32.33 11.24
N LYS A 164 2.50 -33.06 10.52
CA LYS A 164 2.65 -34.52 10.36
C LYS A 164 3.84 -34.89 9.48
N SER A 165 4.06 -34.14 8.39
CA SER A 165 5.13 -34.39 7.43
C SER A 165 5.73 -33.09 6.89
N SER A 166 6.96 -33.16 6.39
CA SER A 166 7.56 -32.06 5.62
C SER A 166 6.77 -31.71 4.35
N GLU A 167 5.98 -32.65 3.82
CA GLU A 167 5.13 -32.44 2.64
C GLU A 167 3.91 -31.54 2.90
N ASP A 168 3.52 -31.41 4.18
CA ASP A 168 2.40 -30.58 4.64
C ASP A 168 2.79 -29.09 4.68
N VAL A 169 4.06 -28.76 4.48
CA VAL A 169 4.57 -27.39 4.42
C VAL A 169 5.10 -27.13 3.02
N TYR A 170 4.56 -26.12 2.35
CA TYR A 170 5.02 -25.76 1.00
C TYR A 170 4.91 -24.26 0.73
N VAL A 171 5.73 -23.78 -0.22
CA VAL A 171 5.58 -22.44 -0.77
C VAL A 171 4.60 -22.49 -1.93
N LEU A 172 3.59 -21.63 -1.88
CA LEU A 172 2.60 -21.42 -2.91
C LEU A 172 2.88 -20.10 -3.61
N ALA A 173 3.13 -20.12 -4.92
CA ALA A 173 3.07 -18.90 -5.71
C ALA A 173 1.63 -18.69 -6.20
N SER A 174 1.13 -17.47 -6.01
CA SER A 174 -0.23 -17.10 -6.38
C SER A 174 -0.19 -15.81 -7.18
N SER A 175 -0.77 -15.83 -8.38
CA SER A 175 -1.18 -14.60 -9.03
C SER A 175 -2.25 -13.92 -8.16
N ARG A 176 -2.32 -12.59 -8.19
CA ARG A 176 -3.31 -11.80 -7.43
C ARG A 176 -4.74 -11.94 -7.94
N HIS A 177 -4.92 -12.51 -9.13
CA HIS A 177 -6.20 -12.63 -9.83
C HIS A 177 -6.75 -14.06 -9.85
N LEU A 178 -5.92 -15.05 -9.52
CA LEU A 178 -6.35 -16.45 -9.42
C LEU A 178 -6.83 -16.70 -7.99
N ASP A 179 -8.15 -16.84 -7.81
CA ASP A 179 -8.77 -17.28 -6.54
C ASP A 179 -8.24 -18.65 -6.07
N LYS A 180 -7.61 -19.41 -6.97
CA LYS A 180 -6.94 -20.69 -6.70
C LYS A 180 -5.48 -20.59 -7.13
N GLY A 181 -4.58 -20.29 -6.18
CA GLY A 181 -3.14 -20.42 -6.40
C GLY A 181 -2.79 -21.88 -6.69
N LYS A 182 -1.90 -22.13 -7.65
CA LYS A 182 -1.45 -23.50 -7.97
C LYS A 182 -0.15 -23.81 -7.25
N LYS A 183 -0.07 -25.00 -6.64
CA LYS A 183 1.10 -25.48 -5.88
C LYS A 183 2.27 -25.62 -6.85
N ILE A 184 3.12 -24.61 -6.89
CA ILE A 184 4.38 -24.68 -7.61
C ILE A 184 5.38 -25.19 -6.59
N SER A 185 5.62 -26.49 -6.66
CA SER A 185 6.46 -27.21 -5.72
C SER A 185 7.75 -26.45 -5.42
N ALA A 186 8.10 -26.52 -4.15
CA ALA A 186 9.45 -26.33 -3.70
C ALA A 186 9.71 -27.44 -2.68
N ASP A 187 10.81 -28.16 -2.84
CA ASP A 187 11.29 -29.12 -1.86
C ASP A 187 11.45 -28.39 -0.54
N VAL A 188 10.48 -28.55 0.35
CA VAL A 188 10.59 -28.00 1.71
C VAL A 188 11.38 -28.97 2.55
N SER A 189 12.69 -28.72 2.64
CA SER A 189 13.47 -29.38 3.67
C SER A 189 13.17 -28.70 5.01
N TYR A 190 12.61 -29.49 5.91
CA TYR A 190 12.37 -29.12 7.29
C TYR A 190 13.72 -29.12 8.03
N ILE A 191 14.07 -27.99 8.64
CA ILE A 191 15.42 -27.83 9.21
C ILE A 191 15.41 -28.02 10.74
N LYS A 192 14.35 -27.62 11.48
CA LYS A 192 14.25 -27.75 12.96
C LYS A 192 12.91 -27.25 13.54
N GLU A 193 12.25 -27.98 14.45
CA GLU A 193 11.25 -27.42 15.38
C GLU A 193 11.86 -26.93 16.68
N LYS A 194 11.27 -25.86 17.22
CA LYS A 194 11.28 -25.58 18.65
C LYS A 194 10.00 -24.80 18.98
N GLN A 195 9.12 -25.38 19.81
CA GLN A 195 7.89 -24.76 20.32
C GLN A 195 7.05 -24.05 19.23
N GLY A 196 6.64 -24.76 18.17
CA GLY A 196 5.81 -24.21 17.08
C GLY A 196 6.55 -23.31 16.08
N ALA A 197 7.77 -22.88 16.36
CA ALA A 197 8.61 -22.19 15.38
C ALA A 197 9.44 -23.18 14.56
N PHE A 198 9.35 -23.08 13.24
CA PHE A 198 10.05 -23.95 12.30
C PHE A 198 10.85 -23.14 11.27
N ARG A 199 11.86 -23.79 10.69
CA ARG A 199 12.61 -23.28 9.52
C ARG A 199 12.33 -24.14 8.30
N PHE A 200 12.18 -23.48 7.17
CA PHE A 200 11.97 -24.11 5.87
C PHE A 200 12.99 -23.59 4.87
N SER A 201 13.42 -24.46 3.96
CA SER A 201 14.06 -24.07 2.70
C SER A 201 13.13 -24.42 1.54
N SER A 202 13.23 -23.76 0.39
CA SER A 202 12.32 -23.97 -0.74
C SER A 202 12.97 -23.48 -2.03
N SER A 203 12.98 -24.27 -3.10
CA SER A 203 13.44 -23.86 -4.44
C SER A 203 12.27 -23.72 -5.42
N VAL A 204 12.02 -22.51 -5.94
CA VAL A 204 10.98 -22.22 -6.94
C VAL A 204 11.58 -22.10 -8.34
N ASN A 205 11.13 -22.88 -9.32
CA ASN A 205 11.55 -22.72 -10.72
C ASN A 205 10.73 -21.62 -11.43
N ILE A 206 11.37 -20.47 -11.69
CA ILE A 206 10.75 -19.30 -12.32
C ILE A 206 10.29 -19.58 -13.76
N GLN A 207 11.00 -20.44 -14.50
CA GLN A 207 10.62 -20.80 -15.87
C GLN A 207 9.27 -21.53 -15.90
N ASN A 208 9.01 -22.40 -14.92
CA ASN A 208 7.74 -23.11 -14.82
C ASN A 208 6.59 -22.14 -14.54
N LEU A 209 6.79 -21.17 -13.63
CA LEU A 209 5.83 -20.09 -13.40
C LEU A 209 5.46 -19.38 -14.70
N PHE A 210 6.45 -19.12 -15.55
CA PHE A 210 6.25 -18.45 -16.84
C PHE A 210 5.51 -19.30 -17.86
N ASN A 211 5.92 -20.55 -18.06
CA ASN A 211 5.26 -21.45 -19.00
C ASN A 211 3.80 -21.74 -18.62
N GLU A 212 3.46 -21.61 -17.34
CA GLU A 212 2.12 -21.84 -16.81
C GLU A 212 1.25 -20.56 -16.72
N GLY A 213 1.68 -19.43 -17.29
CA GLY A 213 0.86 -18.22 -17.39
C GLY A 213 0.77 -17.38 -16.11
N PHE A 214 1.52 -17.67 -15.05
CA PHE A 214 1.43 -16.92 -13.78
C PHE A 214 1.80 -15.44 -13.89
N PHE A 215 2.55 -15.06 -14.93
CA PHE A 215 3.04 -13.70 -15.12
C PHE A 215 2.17 -12.81 -15.99
N GLU A 216 0.98 -13.26 -16.38
CA GLU A 216 -0.01 -12.40 -17.08
C GLU A 216 -0.27 -11.09 -16.29
N ASN A 217 -0.13 -11.11 -14.96
CA ASN A 217 -0.50 -9.99 -14.09
C ASN A 217 0.66 -9.28 -13.35
N ARG A 218 1.86 -9.23 -13.95
CA ARG A 218 3.07 -8.54 -13.45
C ARG A 218 3.61 -8.98 -12.09
N PHE A 219 2.83 -9.53 -11.16
CA PHE A 219 3.27 -9.93 -9.82
C PHE A 219 2.77 -11.34 -9.47
N VAL A 220 3.69 -12.15 -8.96
CA VAL A 220 3.39 -13.44 -8.33
C VAL A 220 3.74 -13.31 -6.86
N ASP A 221 2.75 -13.41 -6.00
CA ASP A 221 2.94 -13.31 -4.55
C ASP A 221 3.29 -14.69 -3.97
N LEU A 222 4.27 -14.74 -3.06
CA LEU A 222 4.70 -15.99 -2.44
C LEU A 222 4.06 -16.17 -1.07
N PHE A 223 3.50 -17.34 -0.83
CA PHE A 223 2.84 -17.72 0.41
C PHE A 223 3.48 -18.97 0.98
N LEU A 224 3.56 -19.07 2.31
CA LEU A 224 3.73 -20.33 2.99
C LEU A 224 2.36 -20.92 3.26
N VAL A 225 2.21 -22.20 2.96
CA VAL A 225 1.01 -22.98 3.28
C VAL A 225 1.42 -24.12 4.19
N ILE A 226 0.64 -24.31 5.26
CA ILE A 226 0.78 -25.42 6.20
C ILE A 226 -0.57 -26.15 6.23
N ILE A 227 -0.56 -27.46 6.01
CA ILE A 227 -1.73 -28.32 6.21
C ILE A 227 -1.73 -28.78 7.66
N ASP A 228 -2.82 -28.55 8.39
CA ASP A 228 -2.96 -29.05 9.75
C ASP A 228 -3.37 -30.53 9.80
N GLU A 229 -3.47 -31.11 10.99
CA GLU A 229 -3.81 -32.54 11.16
C GLU A 229 -5.18 -32.91 10.59
N ASP A 230 -6.11 -31.95 10.53
CA ASP A 230 -7.46 -32.11 10.01
C ASP A 230 -7.51 -31.92 8.47
N GLY A 231 -6.36 -31.68 7.84
CA GLY A 231 -6.25 -31.47 6.39
C GLY A 231 -6.59 -30.04 5.95
N LYS A 232 -6.75 -29.09 6.89
CA LYS A 232 -7.13 -27.71 6.57
C LYS A 232 -5.88 -26.87 6.24
N PRO A 233 -5.88 -26.14 5.11
CA PRO A 233 -4.75 -25.31 4.70
C PRO A 233 -4.71 -23.95 5.41
N HIS A 234 -3.55 -23.62 5.96
CA HIS A 234 -3.23 -22.32 6.57
C HIS A 234 -2.27 -21.56 5.66
N LYS A 235 -2.80 -20.57 4.92
CA LYS A 235 -2.04 -19.76 3.96
C LYS A 235 -1.65 -18.41 4.55
N ARG A 236 -0.36 -18.07 4.55
CA ARG A 236 0.14 -16.70 4.84
C ARG A 236 1.23 -16.27 3.89
N ARG A 237 1.21 -14.99 3.55
CA ARG A 237 2.18 -14.38 2.65
C ARG A 237 3.57 -14.33 3.29
N LEU A 238 4.60 -14.70 2.54
CA LEU A 238 6.00 -14.51 2.95
C LEU A 238 6.31 -13.01 3.09
N THR A 239 7.09 -12.65 4.09
CA THR A 239 7.46 -11.25 4.38
C THR A 239 8.95 -11.09 4.63
N ASP A 240 9.48 -9.90 4.36
CA ASP A 240 10.81 -9.50 4.80
C ASP A 240 10.75 -8.10 5.42
N ARG A 241 10.71 -8.07 6.76
CA ARG A 241 10.60 -6.84 7.55
C ARG A 241 11.95 -6.17 7.80
N GLN A 242 13.07 -6.84 7.52
CA GLN A 242 14.41 -6.31 7.78
C GLN A 242 15.13 -5.85 6.51
N ASN A 243 14.42 -5.78 5.37
CA ASN A 243 15.00 -5.39 4.08
C ASN A 243 16.21 -6.24 3.66
N ARG A 244 16.31 -7.48 4.16
CA ARG A 244 17.42 -8.38 3.83
C ARG A 244 17.45 -8.72 2.34
N LEU A 245 16.27 -8.82 1.71
CA LEU A 245 16.09 -8.96 0.27
C LEU A 245 16.64 -7.78 -0.52
N GLU A 246 16.62 -6.56 0.03
CA GLU A 246 17.23 -5.39 -0.60
C GLU A 246 18.77 -5.45 -0.56
N TYR A 247 19.37 -6.15 0.41
CA TYR A 247 20.82 -6.34 0.49
C TYR A 247 21.31 -7.48 -0.41
N ILE A 248 20.60 -8.60 -0.45
CA ILE A 248 21.02 -9.77 -1.24
C ILE A 248 20.79 -9.55 -2.76
N SER A 249 19.91 -8.62 -3.13
CA SER A 249 19.72 -8.20 -4.53
C SER A 249 20.66 -7.10 -4.99
N GLY A 250 21.44 -6.47 -4.10
CA GLY A 250 22.25 -5.28 -4.41
C GLY A 250 23.47 -5.58 -5.28
N ASP A 251 24.13 -6.71 -5.07
CA ASP A 251 25.35 -7.07 -5.80
C ASP A 251 25.08 -7.77 -7.14
N ASP A 252 23.85 -8.27 -7.35
CA ASP A 252 23.54 -9.19 -8.45
C ASP A 252 22.22 -8.89 -9.18
N ILE A 253 21.94 -7.59 -9.37
CA ILE A 253 20.91 -7.07 -10.29
C ILE A 253 21.05 -7.64 -11.71
N PHE A 254 22.26 -8.06 -12.08
CA PHE A 254 22.63 -8.55 -13.41
C PHE A 254 22.20 -9.99 -13.71
N LEU A 255 21.75 -10.76 -12.73
CA LEU A 255 21.36 -12.18 -12.93
C LEU A 255 20.05 -12.37 -13.73
N TYR A 256 19.21 -11.35 -13.87
CA TYR A 256 17.80 -11.48 -14.29
C TYR A 256 17.47 -11.42 -15.79
N LYS A 257 18.48 -11.23 -16.66
CA LYS A 257 18.31 -10.90 -18.10
C LYS A 257 17.96 -12.06 -19.06
N LYS A 258 17.95 -13.34 -18.66
CA LYS A 258 17.86 -14.47 -19.61
C LYS A 258 16.97 -15.62 -19.14
N ILE A 259 15.64 -15.43 -19.16
CA ILE A 259 14.69 -16.55 -18.98
C ILE A 259 13.77 -16.69 -20.21
N ALA A 260 13.34 -15.61 -20.86
CA ALA A 260 12.68 -15.71 -22.17
C ALA A 260 12.68 -14.35 -22.90
N ALA A 261 12.87 -14.35 -24.22
CA ALA A 261 12.57 -13.27 -25.18
C ALA A 261 12.29 -11.85 -24.60
N ARG A 262 13.34 -11.07 -24.33
CA ARG A 262 13.26 -9.63 -23.92
C ARG A 262 12.42 -9.34 -22.65
N LYS A 263 12.31 -10.30 -21.72
CA LYS A 263 11.54 -10.15 -20.48
C LYS A 263 12.44 -10.23 -19.24
N ASP A 264 12.22 -9.31 -18.29
CA ASP A 264 12.99 -9.21 -17.04
C ASP A 264 12.13 -9.69 -15.84
N PHE A 265 12.69 -10.58 -15.01
CA PHE A 265 12.07 -11.10 -13.79
C PHE A 265 12.86 -10.64 -12.59
N TYR A 266 12.28 -10.25 -11.45
CA TYR A 266 13.07 -10.02 -10.24
C TYR A 266 12.23 -10.14 -8.98
N PRO A 267 12.82 -10.58 -7.85
CA PRO A 267 12.17 -10.51 -6.57
C PRO A 267 11.86 -9.04 -6.26
N TYR A 268 10.64 -8.82 -5.77
CA TYR A 268 10.08 -7.53 -5.48
C TYR A 268 9.42 -7.57 -4.10
N LEU A 269 9.72 -6.56 -3.30
CA LEU A 269 9.03 -6.33 -2.04
C LEU A 269 7.85 -5.40 -2.26
N THR A 270 6.65 -5.83 -1.84
CA THR A 270 5.49 -4.96 -1.91
C THR A 270 5.61 -3.79 -0.95
N ARG A 271 5.18 -2.61 -1.40
CA ARG A 271 4.99 -1.40 -0.58
C ARG A 271 3.76 -1.54 0.33
N SER A 272 3.77 -2.53 1.21
CA SER A 272 2.78 -2.71 2.27
C SER A 272 3.49 -2.72 3.62
N ILE A 273 2.76 -2.42 4.70
CA ILE A 273 3.28 -2.43 6.08
C ILE A 273 3.99 -3.75 6.41
N HIS A 274 3.57 -4.85 5.79
CA HIS A 274 4.14 -6.18 6.02
C HIS A 274 5.25 -6.59 5.05
N ARG A 275 5.60 -5.76 4.04
CA ARG A 275 6.65 -6.02 3.05
C ARG A 275 6.62 -7.45 2.50
N GLY A 276 5.48 -7.77 1.89
CA GLY A 276 5.25 -9.07 1.28
C GLY A 276 6.20 -9.36 0.13
N VAL A 277 6.66 -10.61 0.04
CA VAL A 277 7.56 -11.06 -1.02
C VAL A 277 6.76 -11.42 -2.26
N SER A 278 7.17 -10.88 -3.40
CA SER A 278 6.63 -11.17 -4.73
C SER A 278 7.76 -11.39 -5.73
N ILE A 279 7.44 -12.03 -6.84
CA ILE A 279 8.26 -12.01 -8.05
C ILE A 279 7.55 -11.10 -9.03
N MET A 280 8.23 -10.06 -9.50
CA MET A 280 7.69 -9.18 -10.52
C MET A 280 8.21 -9.58 -11.90
N TYR A 281 7.31 -9.52 -12.87
CA TYR A 281 7.53 -9.66 -14.30
C TYR A 281 7.32 -8.31 -14.99
N ARG A 282 8.21 -7.97 -15.93
CA ARG A 282 8.03 -6.83 -16.82
C ARG A 282 8.75 -7.00 -18.14
N ASP A 283 8.29 -6.26 -19.14
CA ASP A 283 9.00 -6.12 -20.40
C ASP A 283 10.27 -5.27 -20.23
N HIS A 284 11.27 -5.60 -21.04
CA HIS A 284 12.52 -4.85 -21.12
C HIS A 284 12.26 -3.47 -21.73
N ARG A 285 12.67 -2.39 -21.04
CA ARG A 285 12.50 -1.01 -21.52
C ARG A 285 13.82 -0.50 -22.12
N SER A 286 13.74 0.52 -22.97
CA SER A 286 14.91 1.22 -23.53
C SER A 286 15.88 1.72 -22.45
N ALA A 287 15.33 2.18 -21.32
CA ALA A 287 16.06 2.61 -20.12
C ALA A 287 16.93 1.51 -19.49
N ASP A 288 16.64 0.23 -19.75
CA ASP A 288 17.34 -0.91 -19.16
C ASP A 288 18.55 -1.38 -20.01
N SER A 289 18.79 -0.73 -21.15
CA SER A 289 19.90 -1.06 -22.07
C SER A 289 21.27 -0.92 -21.41
N THR A 290 22.24 -1.73 -21.82
CA THR A 290 23.62 -1.69 -21.31
C THR A 290 24.24 -0.29 -21.47
N TRP A 291 23.86 0.45 -22.52
CA TRP A 291 24.29 1.82 -22.74
C TRP A 291 23.76 2.79 -21.69
N CYS A 292 22.48 2.72 -21.35
CA CYS A 292 21.89 3.52 -20.27
C CYS A 292 22.54 3.18 -18.91
N GLN A 293 22.86 1.90 -18.68
CA GLN A 293 23.56 1.46 -17.46
C GLN A 293 24.99 2.04 -17.37
N LEU A 294 25.72 2.08 -18.49
CA LEU A 294 27.05 2.69 -18.53
C LEU A 294 26.96 4.19 -18.23
N LYS A 295 26.01 4.91 -18.84
CA LYS A 295 25.78 6.34 -18.55
C LYS A 295 25.53 6.59 -17.07
N GLU A 296 24.74 5.74 -16.42
CA GLU A 296 24.45 5.84 -14.99
C GLU A 296 25.72 5.67 -14.15
N LYS A 297 26.50 4.60 -14.40
CA LYS A 297 27.77 4.38 -13.71
C LYS A 297 28.72 5.57 -13.89
N CYS A 298 28.85 6.07 -15.12
CA CYS A 298 29.66 7.25 -15.41
C CYS A 298 29.13 8.51 -14.71
N ALA A 299 27.81 8.70 -14.65
CA ALA A 299 27.20 9.87 -14.00
C ALA A 299 27.44 9.84 -12.48
N VAL A 300 27.27 8.68 -11.84
CA VAL A 300 27.55 8.50 -10.41
C VAL A 300 29.04 8.69 -10.12
N ALA A 301 29.92 8.08 -10.93
CA ALA A 301 31.36 8.23 -10.77
C ALA A 301 31.79 9.70 -10.92
N LEU A 302 31.29 10.40 -11.95
CA LEU A 302 31.56 11.81 -12.14
C LEU A 302 31.02 12.66 -10.98
N ASP A 303 29.79 12.40 -10.52
CA ASP A 303 29.21 13.11 -9.40
C ASP A 303 30.01 12.95 -8.10
N ASN A 304 30.59 11.77 -7.85
CA ASN A 304 31.48 11.51 -6.71
C ASN A 304 32.79 12.31 -6.79
N LEU A 305 33.27 12.65 -7.99
CA LEU A 305 34.50 13.42 -8.20
C LEU A 305 34.26 14.94 -8.16
N LEU A 306 33.02 15.39 -8.36
CA LEU A 306 32.67 16.80 -8.39
C LEU A 306 32.38 17.33 -6.97
N PRO A 307 32.79 18.57 -6.63
CA PRO A 307 32.45 19.17 -5.35
C PRO A 307 30.94 19.34 -5.20
N ALA A 308 30.43 19.53 -3.98
CA ALA A 308 29.00 19.75 -3.76
C ALA A 308 28.46 20.91 -4.62
N SER A 309 27.31 20.70 -5.27
CA SER A 309 26.68 21.74 -6.08
C SER A 309 25.99 22.77 -5.20
N ARG A 310 26.39 24.04 -5.29
CA ARG A 310 25.70 25.18 -4.65
C ARG A 310 24.57 25.79 -5.48
N LYS A 311 24.40 25.36 -6.74
CA LYS A 311 23.37 25.94 -7.62
C LYS A 311 22.00 25.39 -7.26
N SER A 312 21.04 26.26 -6.95
CA SER A 312 19.62 25.92 -6.85
C SER A 312 19.09 25.49 -8.22
N ARG A 313 18.85 24.19 -8.38
CA ARG A 313 18.29 23.61 -9.61
C ARG A 313 17.09 22.75 -9.25
N TRP A 314 15.95 23.09 -9.84
CA TRP A 314 14.70 22.37 -9.65
C TRP A 314 14.47 21.44 -10.84
N VAL A 315 14.11 20.20 -10.57
CA VAL A 315 13.83 19.19 -11.60
C VAL A 315 12.37 18.77 -11.50
N LEU A 316 11.66 18.88 -12.62
CA LEU A 316 10.23 18.64 -12.75
C LEU A 316 9.96 17.54 -13.78
N PHE A 317 8.94 16.73 -13.55
CA PHE A 317 8.51 15.65 -14.44
C PHE A 317 7.14 15.10 -14.05
N GLU A 318 6.53 14.36 -14.97
CA GLU A 318 5.24 13.68 -14.79
C GLU A 318 5.22 12.29 -15.44
N HIS A 319 4.48 11.36 -14.83
CA HIS A 319 4.14 10.02 -15.32
C HIS A 319 5.32 9.29 -15.97
N GLU A 320 6.41 9.10 -15.22
CA GLU A 320 7.60 8.41 -15.75
C GLU A 320 8.33 9.20 -16.86
N SER A 321 8.24 10.53 -16.80
CA SER A 321 8.73 11.44 -17.83
C SER A 321 8.08 11.21 -19.20
N GLN A 322 6.79 10.85 -19.22
CA GLN A 322 6.03 10.55 -20.44
C GLN A 322 4.94 11.57 -20.77
N THR A 323 4.59 12.46 -19.84
CA THR A 323 3.48 13.41 -20.02
C THR A 323 3.89 14.83 -19.69
N ALA A 324 3.09 15.78 -20.17
CA ALA A 324 3.12 17.18 -19.78
C ALA A 324 1.69 17.74 -19.80
N GLN A 325 0.91 17.37 -18.79
CA GLN A 325 -0.52 17.66 -18.72
C GLN A 325 -1.01 17.98 -17.29
N ASP A 326 -0.18 17.79 -16.26
CA ASP A 326 -0.58 17.83 -14.86
C ASP A 326 0.10 19.00 -14.11
N ASN A 327 0.08 18.96 -12.77
CA ASN A 327 0.58 20.00 -11.89
C ASN A 327 2.03 20.43 -12.16
N ALA A 328 2.95 19.48 -12.40
CA ALA A 328 4.36 19.81 -12.57
C ALA A 328 4.64 20.52 -13.90
N PHE A 329 3.90 20.21 -14.97
CA PHE A 329 3.99 20.94 -16.24
C PHE A 329 3.44 22.35 -16.10
N VAL A 330 2.25 22.50 -15.50
CA VAL A 330 1.65 23.83 -15.29
C VAL A 330 2.55 24.70 -14.41
N PHE A 331 3.08 24.13 -13.33
CA PHE A 331 4.03 24.84 -12.47
C PHE A 331 5.35 25.15 -13.18
N PHE A 332 5.89 24.24 -13.99
CA PHE A 332 7.09 24.49 -14.80
C PHE A 332 6.89 25.66 -15.75
N LYS A 333 5.76 25.70 -16.47
CA LYS A 333 5.41 26.81 -17.37
C LYS A 333 5.36 28.13 -16.59
N TRP A 334 4.62 28.15 -15.48
CA TRP A 334 4.51 29.34 -14.63
C TRP A 334 5.87 29.82 -14.13
N LEU A 335 6.77 28.91 -13.72
CA LEU A 335 8.14 29.26 -13.32
C LEU A 335 8.93 29.90 -14.45
N LYS A 336 8.77 29.44 -15.70
CA LYS A 336 9.48 30.02 -16.85
C LYS A 336 9.01 31.43 -17.17
N GLU A 337 7.73 31.71 -16.94
CA GLU A 337 7.11 32.99 -17.22
C GLU A 337 7.33 34.00 -16.10
N ASN A 338 7.30 33.57 -14.83
CA ASN A 338 7.30 34.47 -13.67
C ASN A 338 8.62 34.47 -12.89
N HIS A 339 9.40 33.38 -12.96
CA HIS A 339 10.67 33.22 -12.23
C HIS A 339 11.81 32.66 -13.11
N PRO A 340 12.16 33.31 -14.23
CA PRO A 340 13.21 32.83 -15.14
C PRO A 340 14.62 32.74 -14.50
N GLU A 341 14.84 33.43 -13.39
CA GLU A 341 16.04 33.35 -12.55
C GLU A 341 16.18 31.98 -11.86
N GLN A 342 15.06 31.33 -11.50
CA GLN A 342 15.06 30.01 -10.90
C GLN A 342 15.38 28.97 -11.98
N LYS A 343 16.54 28.30 -11.85
CA LYS A 343 16.95 27.27 -12.81
C LYS A 343 16.08 26.01 -12.66
N SER A 344 15.03 25.94 -13.46
CA SER A 344 14.09 24.82 -13.54
C SER A 344 14.30 24.00 -14.81
N TYR A 345 14.19 22.67 -14.69
CA TYR A 345 14.35 21.72 -15.79
C TYR A 345 13.17 20.75 -15.83
N TYR A 346 12.61 20.52 -17.02
CA TYR A 346 11.54 19.54 -17.22
C TYR A 346 12.08 18.29 -17.91
N ILE A 347 11.92 17.13 -17.27
CA ILE A 347 12.38 15.84 -17.82
C ILE A 347 11.24 15.17 -18.58
N ILE A 348 11.47 14.88 -19.85
CA ILE A 348 10.51 14.19 -20.70
C ILE A 348 11.23 13.33 -21.75
N ASP A 349 10.65 12.19 -22.12
CA ASP A 349 11.11 11.40 -23.25
C ASP A 349 10.82 12.14 -24.56
N LYS A 350 11.80 12.23 -25.47
CA LYS A 350 11.60 12.84 -26.79
C LYS A 350 10.58 12.10 -27.64
N LYS A 351 10.32 10.84 -27.33
CA LYS A 351 9.31 9.99 -27.99
C LYS A 351 7.93 10.10 -27.36
N ALA A 352 7.79 10.80 -26.23
CA ALA A 352 6.50 11.00 -25.59
C ALA A 352 5.57 11.82 -26.49
N LYS A 353 4.27 11.48 -26.50
CA LYS A 353 3.24 12.23 -27.26
C LYS A 353 3.22 13.72 -26.89
N ASP A 354 3.47 14.01 -25.60
CA ASP A 354 3.43 15.37 -25.07
C ASP A 354 4.73 16.16 -25.21
N TYR A 355 5.80 15.58 -25.81
CA TYR A 355 7.08 16.27 -25.94
C TYR A 355 6.95 17.67 -26.58
N ASN A 356 6.09 17.78 -27.59
CA ASN A 356 5.86 19.04 -28.30
C ASN A 356 5.17 20.12 -27.44
N ARG A 357 4.50 19.75 -26.34
CA ARG A 357 3.89 20.71 -25.41
C ARG A 357 4.93 21.47 -24.58
N VAL A 358 6.09 20.85 -24.37
CA VAL A 358 7.17 21.41 -23.55
C VAL A 358 8.38 21.85 -24.38
N SER A 359 8.59 21.31 -25.58
CA SER A 359 9.84 21.48 -26.35
C SER A 359 10.23 22.93 -26.67
N GLY A 360 9.28 23.87 -26.64
CA GLY A 360 9.52 25.30 -26.84
C GLY A 360 10.14 26.04 -25.64
N TYR A 361 10.21 25.44 -24.46
CA TYR A 361 10.78 26.06 -23.26
C TYR A 361 12.27 25.74 -23.08
N ASP A 362 13.04 26.70 -22.56
CA ASP A 362 14.41 26.41 -22.10
C ASP A 362 14.38 25.47 -20.88
N GLY A 363 15.39 24.61 -20.75
CA GLY A 363 15.52 23.67 -19.64
C GLY A 363 14.77 22.35 -19.83
N VAL A 364 14.22 22.06 -21.01
CA VAL A 364 13.70 20.74 -21.34
C VAL A 364 14.85 19.76 -21.55
N VAL A 365 14.83 18.63 -20.83
CA VAL A 365 15.91 17.64 -20.86
C VAL A 365 15.35 16.26 -21.19
N SER A 366 15.97 15.63 -22.17
CA SER A 366 15.57 14.29 -22.61
C SER A 366 15.78 13.26 -21.51
N TYR A 367 14.73 12.48 -21.23
CA TYR A 367 14.74 11.35 -20.33
C TYR A 367 15.89 10.37 -20.68
N PHE A 368 16.60 9.89 -19.65
CA PHE A 368 17.81 9.05 -19.77
C PHE A 368 18.98 9.62 -20.62
N SER A 369 19.00 10.93 -20.92
CA SER A 369 20.23 11.59 -21.37
C SER A 369 21.24 11.69 -20.22
N PHE A 370 22.54 11.79 -20.52
CA PHE A 370 23.56 11.98 -19.47
C PHE A 370 23.30 13.24 -18.65
N ARG A 371 22.82 14.32 -19.29
CA ARG A 371 22.39 15.56 -18.64
C ARG A 371 21.25 15.33 -17.64
N HIS A 372 20.25 14.51 -18.00
CA HIS A 372 19.18 14.13 -17.07
C HIS A 372 19.75 13.43 -15.83
N LEU A 373 20.61 12.43 -16.00
CA LEU A 373 21.17 11.68 -14.86
C LEU A 373 21.97 12.60 -13.93
N MET A 374 22.81 13.47 -14.50
CA MET A 374 23.55 14.48 -13.73
C MET A 374 22.63 15.48 -13.02
N LEU A 375 21.52 15.90 -13.65
CA LEU A 375 20.55 16.78 -13.01
C LEU A 375 19.85 16.11 -11.83
N MET A 376 19.43 14.84 -11.95
CA MET A 376 18.84 14.11 -10.83
C MET A 376 19.83 13.97 -9.67
N LEU A 377 21.12 13.73 -9.95
CA LEU A 377 22.16 13.63 -8.94
C LEU A 377 22.52 14.98 -8.29
N ARG A 378 22.34 16.10 -9.01
CA ARG A 378 22.86 17.43 -8.59
C ARG A 378 21.81 18.52 -8.48
N CYS A 379 20.53 18.16 -8.53
CA CYS A 379 19.43 19.04 -8.21
C CYS A 379 19.42 19.36 -6.71
N SER A 380 18.92 20.54 -6.39
CA SER A 380 18.60 20.92 -5.01
C SER A 380 17.19 20.49 -4.63
N LEU A 381 16.29 20.36 -5.60
CA LEU A 381 14.89 20.03 -5.37
C LEU A 381 14.30 19.24 -6.54
N ILE A 382 13.53 18.21 -6.22
CA ILE A 382 12.66 17.49 -7.16
C ILE A 382 11.23 17.93 -6.92
N VAL A 383 10.54 18.43 -7.93
CA VAL A 383 9.13 18.85 -7.83
C VAL A 383 8.32 18.02 -8.81
N SER A 384 7.46 17.15 -8.32
CA SER A 384 6.73 16.22 -9.18
C SER A 384 5.31 15.98 -8.71
N SER A 385 4.43 15.74 -9.67
CA SER A 385 3.06 15.34 -9.36
C SER A 385 3.01 13.93 -8.76
N GLN A 386 3.97 13.03 -9.08
CA GLN A 386 4.14 11.68 -8.50
C GLN A 386 5.24 11.64 -7.41
N SER A 387 5.59 10.45 -6.93
CA SER A 387 6.82 10.23 -6.17
C SER A 387 8.08 10.54 -7.00
N ARG A 388 9.17 10.90 -6.29
CA ARG A 388 10.44 11.35 -6.88
C ARG A 388 11.08 10.34 -7.84
N PHE A 389 10.78 9.05 -7.69
CA PHE A 389 11.31 7.99 -8.57
C PHE A 389 10.62 7.91 -9.94
N HIS A 390 9.56 8.67 -10.18
CA HIS A 390 8.99 8.76 -11.53
C HIS A 390 9.90 9.55 -12.49
N GLY A 391 10.79 10.42 -11.99
CA GLY A 391 11.80 11.08 -12.82
C GLY A 391 12.92 10.13 -13.24
N TYR A 392 13.07 9.01 -12.55
CA TYR A 392 14.12 8.04 -12.80
C TYR A 392 13.63 6.65 -12.35
N LYS A 393 12.85 5.99 -13.22
CA LYS A 393 12.28 4.69 -12.88
C LYS A 393 13.24 3.56 -13.22
N PHE A 394 14.32 3.47 -12.46
CA PHE A 394 15.17 2.28 -12.41
C PHE A 394 14.77 1.45 -11.18
N ARG A 395 14.24 0.25 -11.42
CA ARG A 395 13.59 -0.57 -10.39
C ARG A 395 14.44 -1.61 -9.63
N PRO A 396 15.74 -1.85 -9.90
CA PRO A 396 16.49 -2.61 -8.91
C PRO A 396 16.53 -1.82 -7.60
N LEU A 397 16.22 -2.50 -6.50
CA LEU A 397 15.93 -1.88 -5.21
C LEU A 397 17.13 -1.07 -4.65
N LYS A 398 18.36 -1.37 -5.10
CA LYS A 398 19.58 -0.61 -4.79
C LYS A 398 20.41 -0.33 -6.06
N SER A 399 20.31 0.88 -6.58
CA SER A 399 21.33 1.48 -7.46
C SER A 399 22.00 2.62 -6.69
N PRO A 400 23.32 2.85 -6.85
CA PRO A 400 23.97 4.03 -6.29
C PRO A 400 23.26 5.35 -6.66
N MET A 401 22.70 5.42 -7.86
CA MET A 401 21.90 6.57 -8.29
C MET A 401 20.60 6.68 -7.48
N ARG A 402 19.93 5.57 -7.22
CA ARG A 402 18.70 5.54 -6.42
C ARG A 402 18.95 6.01 -4.98
N GLU A 403 20.03 5.55 -4.35
CA GLU A 403 20.41 5.97 -2.99
C GLU A 403 20.78 7.46 -2.92
N LYS A 404 21.38 8.02 -3.99
CA LYS A 404 21.59 9.48 -4.07
C LYS A 404 20.30 10.26 -4.32
N ILE A 405 19.36 9.71 -5.09
CA ILE A 405 18.08 10.37 -5.38
C ILE A 405 17.15 10.40 -4.16
N ILE A 406 17.14 9.33 -3.35
CA ILE A 406 16.28 9.27 -2.16
C ILE A 406 16.70 10.27 -1.07
N GLU A 407 17.94 10.76 -1.12
CA GLU A 407 18.44 11.83 -0.25
C GLU A 407 18.06 13.24 -0.74
N LYS A 408 17.55 13.37 -1.97
CA LYS A 408 17.13 14.67 -2.51
C LYS A 408 15.82 15.12 -1.89
N LYS A 409 15.78 16.41 -1.57
CA LYS A 409 14.55 17.08 -1.19
C LYS A 409 13.52 16.97 -2.31
N ASN A 410 12.28 16.65 -1.95
CA ASN A 410 11.20 16.57 -2.92
C ASN A 410 9.88 17.22 -2.47
N VAL A 411 9.21 17.82 -3.44
CA VAL A 411 7.86 18.35 -3.33
C VAL A 411 6.92 17.47 -4.13
N PHE A 412 5.86 17.01 -3.49
CA PHE A 412 4.80 16.22 -4.11
C PHE A 412 3.60 17.12 -4.39
N LEU A 413 3.42 17.46 -5.67
CA LEU A 413 2.32 18.34 -6.13
C LEU A 413 0.96 17.61 -6.23
N GLN A 414 0.93 16.33 -5.89
CA GLN A 414 -0.21 15.42 -6.06
C GLN A 414 -0.71 15.30 -7.52
N HIS A 415 -1.62 14.36 -7.73
CA HIS A 415 -2.30 14.08 -9.02
C HIS A 415 -3.80 14.31 -9.00
N GLY A 416 -4.31 14.81 -7.88
CA GLY A 416 -5.72 14.94 -7.62
C GLY A 416 -5.96 14.93 -6.13
N VAL A 417 -7.06 15.58 -5.74
CA VAL A 417 -7.42 15.78 -4.35
C VAL A 417 -7.64 14.43 -3.67
N THR A 418 -7.07 14.29 -2.48
CA THR A 418 -7.20 13.10 -1.65
C THR A 418 -8.51 13.16 -0.86
N GLY A 419 -9.38 12.17 -1.05
CA GLY A 419 -10.64 12.06 -0.30
C GLY A 419 -11.41 10.77 -0.61
N LEU A 420 -11.72 10.51 -1.89
CA LEU A 420 -12.57 9.39 -2.32
C LEU A 420 -11.98 7.99 -2.09
N LYS A 421 -10.67 7.88 -1.81
CA LYS A 421 -10.00 6.59 -1.61
C LYS A 421 -8.90 6.69 -0.57
N LYS A 422 -8.74 5.64 0.23
CA LYS A 422 -7.57 5.53 1.12
C LYS A 422 -6.32 5.19 0.32
N ASN A 423 -5.21 5.85 0.64
CA ASN A 423 -3.93 5.55 0.02
C ASN A 423 -2.78 5.67 1.02
N ALA A 424 -2.37 4.54 1.61
CA ALA A 424 -1.24 4.52 2.54
C ALA A 424 0.14 4.63 1.87
N SER A 425 0.23 4.71 0.53
CA SER A 425 1.52 4.64 -0.19
C SER A 425 2.43 5.85 0.04
N PHE A 426 1.90 6.93 0.61
CA PHE A 426 2.60 8.19 0.86
C PHE A 426 2.87 8.44 2.35
N ASP A 427 2.59 7.45 3.22
CA ASP A 427 2.82 7.57 4.66
C ASP A 427 4.30 7.82 5.00
N ARG A 428 4.57 9.00 5.57
CA ARG A 428 5.91 9.48 5.90
C ARG A 428 6.59 8.72 7.02
N LYS A 429 5.82 8.10 7.93
CA LYS A 429 6.37 7.28 9.03
C LYS A 429 6.93 5.95 8.52
N HIS A 430 6.31 5.37 7.50
CA HIS A 430 6.61 4.01 7.06
C HIS A 430 7.42 3.94 5.74
N PHE A 431 7.48 5.03 4.96
CA PHE A 431 8.13 5.06 3.66
C PHE A 431 9.17 6.18 3.52
N ARG A 432 10.45 5.80 3.33
CA ARG A 432 11.57 6.72 3.05
C ARG A 432 11.42 7.54 1.75
N ASP A 433 10.45 7.18 0.89
CA ASP A 433 10.13 7.87 -0.38
C ASP A 433 9.11 9.02 -0.21
N ALA A 434 8.51 9.16 0.99
CA ALA A 434 7.51 10.20 1.26
C ALA A 434 8.07 11.61 1.05
N ALA A 435 7.21 12.56 0.69
CA ALA A 435 7.65 13.90 0.32
C ALA A 435 8.20 14.72 1.50
N ASP A 436 9.11 15.65 1.22
CA ASP A 436 9.52 16.67 2.20
C ASP A 436 8.48 17.79 2.32
N LEU A 437 7.75 18.08 1.24
CA LEU A 437 6.61 19.00 1.19
C LEU A 437 5.51 18.41 0.30
N ILE A 438 4.26 18.47 0.72
CA ILE A 438 3.08 18.06 -0.06
C ILE A 438 2.11 19.22 -0.21
N THR A 439 1.55 19.42 -1.40
CA THR A 439 0.53 20.43 -1.64
C THR A 439 -0.87 19.87 -1.43
N VAL A 440 -1.74 20.56 -0.71
CA VAL A 440 -3.15 20.20 -0.50
C VAL A 440 -4.06 21.37 -0.90
N SER A 441 -5.34 21.08 -1.09
CA SER A 441 -6.32 22.01 -1.67
C SER A 441 -7.34 22.55 -0.68
N SER A 442 -7.51 21.89 0.47
CA SER A 442 -8.43 22.31 1.54
C SER A 442 -7.91 21.88 2.91
N GLU A 443 -8.47 22.48 3.97
CA GLU A 443 -8.21 22.07 5.35
C GLU A 443 -8.60 20.59 5.60
N THR A 444 -9.72 20.12 5.03
CA THR A 444 -10.11 18.71 5.10
C THR A 444 -9.03 17.78 4.51
N GLU A 445 -8.43 18.16 3.38
CA GLU A 445 -7.33 17.38 2.79
C GLU A 445 -6.06 17.44 3.65
N LEU A 446 -5.77 18.60 4.26
CA LEU A 446 -4.67 18.77 5.21
C LEU A 446 -4.82 17.80 6.40
N GLU A 447 -6.01 17.73 7.01
CA GLU A 447 -6.29 16.81 8.11
C GLU A 447 -6.08 15.34 7.71
N ILE A 448 -6.55 14.95 6.53
CA ILE A 448 -6.33 13.59 6.00
C ILE A 448 -4.83 13.29 5.92
N VAL A 449 -4.04 14.20 5.34
CA VAL A 449 -2.60 14.02 5.13
C VAL A 449 -1.83 14.03 6.45
N ARG A 450 -2.19 14.90 7.39
CA ARG A 450 -1.62 14.94 8.75
C ARG A 450 -1.88 13.62 9.49
N ASP A 451 -3.15 13.24 9.58
CA ASP A 451 -3.59 12.19 10.51
C ASP A 451 -3.39 10.77 9.94
N ASN A 452 -3.42 10.63 8.61
CA ASN A 452 -3.30 9.32 7.96
C ASN A 452 -1.95 9.11 7.26
N TRP A 453 -1.29 10.16 6.80
CA TRP A 453 0.01 10.06 6.10
C TRP A 453 1.19 10.55 6.95
N ASN A 454 0.94 10.98 8.20
CA ASN A 454 1.95 11.37 9.19
C ASN A 454 2.84 12.54 8.71
N PHE A 455 2.26 13.50 8.00
CA PHE A 455 2.95 14.76 7.71
C PHE A 455 2.76 15.74 8.86
N GLU A 456 3.85 16.42 9.22
CA GLU A 456 3.80 17.57 10.12
C GLU A 456 3.27 18.79 9.37
N GLU A 457 2.60 19.71 10.05
CA GLU A 457 1.96 20.90 9.43
C GLU A 457 2.94 21.73 8.59
N GLY A 458 4.17 21.94 9.06
CA GLY A 458 5.20 22.66 8.28
C GLY A 458 5.68 21.95 7.00
N ALA A 459 5.26 20.70 6.78
CA ALA A 459 5.52 19.92 5.57
C ALA A 459 4.27 19.77 4.69
N ILE A 460 3.19 20.49 4.98
CA ILE A 460 1.96 20.54 4.20
C ILE A 460 1.78 21.99 3.71
N ALA A 461 1.68 22.16 2.39
CA ALA A 461 1.39 23.43 1.76
C ALA A 461 -0.09 23.48 1.38
N LEU A 462 -0.89 24.26 2.13
CA LEU A 462 -2.26 24.58 1.74
C LEU A 462 -2.22 25.63 0.62
N SER A 463 -2.03 25.15 -0.61
CA SER A 463 -1.76 26.01 -1.77
C SER A 463 -2.79 25.87 -2.88
N GLY A 464 -3.56 24.78 -2.88
CA GLY A 464 -4.23 24.27 -4.07
C GLY A 464 -3.28 23.57 -5.03
N MET A 465 -3.82 23.11 -6.17
CA MET A 465 -3.07 22.40 -7.20
C MET A 465 -2.72 23.34 -8.36
N ALA A 466 -1.47 23.28 -8.84
CA ALA A 466 -1.00 24.12 -9.94
C ALA A 466 -1.90 24.06 -11.19
N ARG A 467 -2.42 22.88 -11.53
CA ARG A 467 -3.25 22.69 -12.73
C ARG A 467 -4.59 23.42 -12.66
N PHE A 468 -5.09 23.74 -11.45
CA PHE A 468 -6.34 24.48 -11.27
C PHE A 468 -6.26 25.89 -11.86
N ASP A 469 -5.08 26.49 -11.94
CA ASP A 469 -4.89 27.81 -12.57
C ASP A 469 -5.33 27.80 -14.05
N ASN A 470 -5.18 26.66 -14.73
CA ASN A 470 -5.51 26.50 -16.15
C ASN A 470 -6.91 25.92 -16.42
N LEU A 471 -7.65 25.47 -15.40
CA LEU A 471 -8.98 24.88 -15.59
C LEU A 471 -10.01 25.98 -15.87
N VAL A 472 -10.58 26.01 -17.07
CA VAL A 472 -11.61 26.97 -17.47
C VAL A 472 -12.76 26.23 -18.13
N ASP A 473 -13.99 26.66 -17.87
CA ASP A 473 -15.13 26.10 -18.59
C ASP A 473 -15.11 26.55 -20.05
N LYS A 474 -14.99 25.57 -20.97
CA LYS A 474 -15.04 25.74 -22.43
C LYS A 474 -16.24 24.99 -23.02
N SER A 475 -17.22 24.65 -22.18
CA SER A 475 -18.36 23.89 -22.62
C SER A 475 -19.25 24.68 -23.58
N SER A 476 -19.80 23.99 -24.57
CA SER A 476 -20.67 24.61 -25.57
C SER A 476 -22.07 24.81 -25.04
N SER A 477 -22.72 25.92 -25.43
CA SER A 477 -24.14 26.14 -25.17
C SER A 477 -25.06 25.35 -26.10
N ASN A 478 -24.54 24.85 -27.24
CA ASN A 478 -25.33 24.25 -28.32
C ASN A 478 -25.48 22.73 -28.21
N ILE A 479 -24.56 22.06 -27.51
CA ILE A 479 -24.58 20.63 -27.27
C ILE A 479 -24.30 20.37 -25.80
N LEU A 480 -25.04 19.44 -25.20
CA LEU A 480 -24.78 18.98 -23.85
C LEU A 480 -23.81 17.79 -23.91
N GLN A 481 -22.53 18.05 -23.69
CA GLN A 481 -21.53 16.99 -23.64
C GLN A 481 -21.44 16.41 -22.21
N VAL A 482 -21.58 15.09 -22.09
CA VAL A 482 -21.49 14.34 -20.83
C VAL A 482 -20.24 13.47 -20.86
N LEU A 483 -19.25 13.80 -20.02
CA LEU A 483 -18.04 13.00 -19.88
C LEU A 483 -18.27 11.87 -18.88
N VAL A 484 -18.31 10.63 -19.37
CA VAL A 484 -18.37 9.42 -18.56
C VAL A 484 -16.96 8.86 -18.40
N ILE A 485 -16.38 9.03 -17.20
CA ILE A 485 -14.99 8.68 -16.90
C ILE A 485 -14.90 7.79 -15.64
N PRO A 486 -15.19 6.48 -15.76
CA PRO A 486 -15.05 5.56 -14.65
C PRO A 486 -13.59 5.32 -14.26
N THR A 487 -13.33 5.04 -12.99
CA THR A 487 -12.08 4.43 -12.56
C THR A 487 -11.99 2.97 -12.99
N TRP A 488 -10.78 2.43 -13.13
CA TRP A 488 -10.59 1.00 -13.33
C TRP A 488 -10.80 0.24 -12.00
N ARG A 489 -11.15 -1.05 -12.09
CA ARG A 489 -11.29 -1.91 -10.91
C ARG A 489 -10.13 -2.90 -10.83
N LEU A 490 -9.58 -3.09 -9.64
CA LEU A 490 -8.49 -4.04 -9.40
C LEU A 490 -8.88 -5.47 -9.80
N TRP A 491 -10.13 -5.85 -9.57
CA TRP A 491 -10.67 -7.16 -9.93
C TRP A 491 -11.05 -7.32 -11.40
N LEU A 492 -10.89 -6.27 -12.23
CA LEU A 492 -11.09 -6.34 -13.68
C LEU A 492 -9.77 -6.24 -14.47
N GLU A 493 -8.65 -5.95 -13.80
CA GLU A 493 -7.34 -5.93 -14.47
C GLU A 493 -6.97 -7.36 -14.88
N GLY A 494 -6.71 -7.56 -16.18
CA GLY A 494 -6.28 -8.85 -16.74
C GLY A 494 -7.39 -9.89 -16.91
N THR A 495 -8.66 -9.51 -16.80
CA THR A 495 -9.78 -10.43 -17.07
C THR A 495 -9.89 -10.77 -18.54
N THR A 496 -10.35 -11.98 -18.88
CA THR A 496 -10.71 -12.30 -20.27
C THR A 496 -11.93 -11.49 -20.71
N LYS A 497 -12.15 -11.34 -22.03
CA LYS A 497 -13.32 -10.64 -22.58
C LYS A 497 -14.64 -11.24 -22.08
N GLU A 498 -14.72 -12.55 -21.89
CA GLU A 498 -15.95 -13.23 -21.43
C GLU A 498 -16.18 -13.07 -19.93
N GLU A 499 -15.12 -12.99 -19.13
CA GLU A 499 -15.24 -12.64 -17.70
C GLU A 499 -15.62 -11.18 -17.51
N PHE A 500 -14.99 -10.28 -18.27
CA PHE A 500 -15.30 -8.85 -18.24
C PHE A 500 -16.77 -8.57 -18.54
N LYS A 501 -17.34 -9.24 -19.56
CA LYS A 501 -18.75 -9.11 -19.94
C LYS A 501 -19.74 -9.55 -18.86
N LYS A 502 -19.31 -10.34 -17.88
CA LYS A 502 -20.13 -10.79 -16.74
C LYS A 502 -20.02 -9.87 -15.53
N SER A 503 -19.20 -8.82 -15.60
CA SER A 503 -19.00 -7.90 -14.49
C SER A 503 -20.13 -6.88 -14.38
N GLU A 504 -20.44 -6.48 -13.15
CA GLU A 504 -21.36 -5.37 -12.84
C GLU A 504 -20.94 -4.07 -13.57
N PHE A 505 -19.63 -3.86 -13.73
CA PHE A 505 -19.08 -2.73 -14.47
C PHE A 505 -19.52 -2.75 -15.94
N PHE A 506 -19.35 -3.88 -16.62
CA PHE A 506 -19.75 -4.00 -18.03
C PHE A 506 -21.27 -3.89 -18.17
N GLU A 507 -22.02 -4.56 -17.29
CA GLU A 507 -23.48 -4.51 -17.29
C GLU A 507 -24.00 -3.07 -17.16
N PHE A 508 -23.49 -2.32 -16.18
CA PHE A 508 -23.89 -0.94 -15.93
C PHE A 508 -23.58 -0.03 -17.13
N TYR A 509 -22.32 0.00 -17.58
CA TYR A 509 -21.92 0.91 -18.66
C TYR A 509 -22.45 0.47 -20.02
N SER A 510 -22.57 -0.82 -20.31
CA SER A 510 -23.21 -1.28 -21.56
C SER A 510 -24.70 -0.96 -21.58
N SER A 511 -25.37 -0.99 -20.44
CA SER A 511 -26.77 -0.59 -20.32
C SER A 511 -26.95 0.92 -20.51
N LEU A 512 -26.07 1.75 -19.90
CA LEU A 512 -26.08 3.21 -20.07
C LEU A 512 -25.84 3.64 -21.52
N LEU A 513 -24.78 3.10 -22.14
CA LEU A 513 -24.29 3.56 -23.44
C LEU A 513 -25.06 3.00 -24.63
N GLY A 514 -25.98 2.05 -24.40
CA GLY A 514 -26.78 1.42 -25.45
C GLY A 514 -27.99 2.24 -25.90
N GLU A 515 -28.42 2.02 -27.14
CA GLU A 515 -29.53 2.75 -27.80
C GLU A 515 -30.84 2.81 -26.99
N LYS A 516 -31.11 1.79 -26.17
CA LYS A 516 -32.36 1.69 -25.40
C LYS A 516 -32.46 2.74 -24.28
N ASN A 517 -31.36 3.02 -23.60
CA ASN A 517 -31.37 3.83 -22.37
C ASN A 517 -30.70 5.18 -22.54
N ILE A 518 -29.82 5.34 -23.53
CA ILE A 518 -29.09 6.59 -23.74
C ILE A 518 -30.06 7.74 -24.03
N LYS A 519 -29.86 8.89 -23.36
CA LYS A 519 -30.63 10.10 -23.66
C LYS A 519 -30.00 10.83 -24.84
N LYS A 520 -30.83 11.27 -25.78
CA LYS A 520 -30.38 11.95 -27.00
C LYS A 520 -30.56 13.46 -26.94
N THR A 521 -31.51 13.95 -26.13
CA THR A 521 -31.79 15.38 -26.00
C THR A 521 -32.15 15.77 -24.57
N ARG A 522 -31.86 17.03 -24.22
CA ARG A 522 -32.33 17.72 -23.01
C ARG A 522 -32.67 19.16 -23.38
N ASP A 523 -33.89 19.60 -23.10
CA ASP A 523 -34.39 20.95 -23.44
C ASP A 523 -34.16 21.34 -24.91
N GLY A 524 -34.41 20.41 -25.82
CA GLY A 524 -34.18 20.63 -27.27
C GLY A 524 -32.70 20.64 -27.69
N LYS A 525 -31.74 20.55 -26.77
CA LYS A 525 -30.31 20.43 -27.09
C LYS A 525 -29.93 18.97 -27.30
N PRO A 526 -29.11 18.64 -28.31
CA PRO A 526 -28.53 17.31 -28.45
C PRO A 526 -27.59 17.01 -27.26
N ILE A 527 -27.58 15.75 -26.83
CA ILE A 527 -26.65 15.23 -25.83
C ILE A 527 -25.61 14.35 -26.52
N GLU A 528 -24.34 14.62 -26.26
CA GLU A 528 -23.22 13.77 -26.68
C GLU A 528 -22.55 13.18 -25.44
N PHE A 529 -22.37 11.87 -25.42
CA PHE A 529 -21.63 11.19 -24.35
C PHE A 529 -20.21 10.90 -24.81
N ILE A 530 -19.23 11.22 -23.97
CA ILE A 530 -17.85 10.81 -24.15
C ILE A 530 -17.55 9.74 -23.11
N PHE A 531 -17.40 8.49 -23.53
CA PHE A 531 -17.01 7.39 -22.65
C PHE A 531 -15.49 7.22 -22.67
N TYR A 532 -14.82 7.67 -21.61
CA TYR A 532 -13.37 7.73 -21.51
C TYR A 532 -12.83 6.61 -20.60
N LEU A 533 -12.32 5.54 -21.20
CA LEU A 533 -11.97 4.30 -20.50
C LEU A 533 -10.48 4.23 -20.17
N HIS A 534 -10.15 3.88 -18.92
CA HIS A 534 -8.76 3.75 -18.47
C HIS A 534 -7.99 2.68 -19.26
N SER A 535 -6.72 2.95 -19.59
CA SER A 535 -5.83 2.07 -20.38
C SER A 535 -5.60 0.66 -19.82
N LYS A 536 -6.02 0.39 -18.57
CA LYS A 536 -5.87 -0.92 -17.92
C LYS A 536 -6.96 -1.91 -18.31
N ILE A 537 -8.10 -1.40 -18.76
CA ILE A 537 -9.25 -2.17 -19.22
C ILE A 537 -9.67 -1.74 -20.63
N ALA A 538 -8.85 -0.92 -21.29
CA ALA A 538 -9.13 -0.38 -22.62
C ALA A 538 -9.14 -1.46 -23.71
N GLU A 539 -8.46 -2.60 -23.51
CA GLU A 539 -8.58 -3.75 -24.40
C GLU A 539 -10.02 -4.28 -24.52
N HIS A 540 -10.87 -3.98 -23.53
CA HIS A 540 -12.28 -4.32 -23.55
C HIS A 540 -13.18 -3.25 -24.17
N LEU A 541 -12.63 -2.12 -24.65
CA LEU A 541 -13.42 -1.04 -25.25
C LEU A 541 -14.30 -1.54 -26.40
N ASN A 542 -13.79 -2.48 -27.21
CA ASN A 542 -14.52 -3.11 -28.32
C ASN A 542 -15.62 -4.10 -27.88
N ALA A 543 -15.80 -4.31 -26.58
CA ALA A 543 -16.92 -5.10 -26.06
C ALA A 543 -18.22 -4.26 -25.94
N PHE A 544 -18.10 -2.94 -25.86
CA PHE A 544 -19.25 -2.04 -25.71
C PHE A 544 -19.94 -1.81 -27.05
N LYS A 545 -21.27 -1.94 -27.06
CA LYS A 545 -22.11 -1.52 -28.18
C LYS A 545 -22.63 -0.12 -27.86
N CYS A 546 -21.86 0.89 -28.26
CA CYS A 546 -22.15 2.31 -28.02
C CYS A 546 -23.24 2.80 -29.03
N ALA A 547 -24.18 3.62 -28.57
CA ALA A 547 -25.15 4.32 -29.44
C ALA A 547 -24.52 5.42 -30.29
N ASP A 548 -25.23 5.92 -31.29
CA ASP A 548 -24.67 6.89 -32.26
C ASP A 548 -24.21 8.23 -31.63
N ASN A 549 -24.81 8.63 -30.51
CA ASN A 549 -24.44 9.85 -29.78
C ASN A 549 -23.38 9.61 -28.68
N VAL A 550 -22.68 8.47 -28.73
CA VAL A 550 -21.64 8.09 -27.77
C VAL A 550 -20.29 7.95 -28.47
N LYS A 551 -19.29 8.71 -28.03
CA LYS A 551 -17.89 8.55 -28.46
C LYS A 551 -17.11 7.78 -27.39
N CYS A 552 -16.67 6.59 -27.75
CA CYS A 552 -15.90 5.70 -26.89
C CYS A 552 -14.39 5.97 -27.14
N ILE A 553 -13.66 6.48 -26.13
CA ILE A 553 -12.27 6.97 -26.21
C ILE A 553 -11.39 6.23 -25.20
N GLU A 554 -10.22 5.76 -25.66
CA GLU A 554 -9.19 5.22 -24.77
C GLU A 554 -8.37 6.34 -24.08
N MET A 555 -8.07 6.14 -22.80
CA MET A 555 -7.25 7.07 -22.03
C MET A 555 -5.86 7.31 -22.65
N GLY A 556 -5.53 8.59 -22.89
CA GLY A 556 -4.27 9.02 -23.50
C GLY A 556 -4.33 9.18 -25.03
N ALA A 557 -5.50 8.97 -25.65
CA ALA A 557 -5.77 9.42 -27.02
C ALA A 557 -6.01 10.94 -27.05
N THR A 558 -6.80 11.44 -26.10
CA THR A 558 -7.08 12.87 -25.88
C THR A 558 -6.70 13.24 -24.45
N PRO A 559 -6.09 14.41 -24.20
CA PRO A 559 -5.81 14.91 -22.86
C PRO A 559 -7.09 15.04 -22.01
N VAL A 560 -7.06 14.48 -20.81
CA VAL A 560 -8.24 14.44 -19.93
C VAL A 560 -8.70 15.84 -19.51
N ASN A 561 -7.76 16.77 -19.30
CA ASN A 561 -8.05 18.15 -18.93
C ASN A 561 -8.84 18.88 -20.04
N GLU A 562 -8.53 18.61 -21.31
CA GLU A 562 -9.26 19.20 -22.44
C GLU A 562 -10.70 18.68 -22.52
N LEU A 563 -10.89 17.37 -22.34
CA LEU A 563 -12.23 16.76 -22.28
C LEU A 563 -13.06 17.36 -21.13
N MET A 564 -12.47 17.46 -19.93
CA MET A 564 -13.16 18.05 -18.77
C MET A 564 -13.57 19.52 -19.00
N MET A 565 -12.69 20.33 -19.60
CA MET A 565 -13.02 21.73 -19.90
C MET A 565 -14.17 21.84 -20.91
N GLN A 566 -14.28 20.93 -21.88
CA GLN A 566 -15.29 20.94 -22.94
C GLN A 566 -16.65 20.34 -22.54
N SER A 567 -16.68 19.41 -21.59
CA SER A 567 -17.91 18.70 -21.19
C SER A 567 -18.77 19.47 -20.21
N ASN A 568 -20.10 19.48 -20.29
CA ASN A 568 -20.98 20.19 -19.36
C ASN A 568 -21.25 19.43 -18.06
N ILE A 569 -21.30 18.09 -18.14
CA ILE A 569 -21.56 17.20 -17.00
C ILE A 569 -20.47 16.12 -16.95
N MET A 570 -20.01 15.79 -15.75
CA MET A 570 -19.16 14.63 -15.51
C MET A 570 -19.96 13.53 -14.81
N VAL A 571 -19.88 12.33 -15.37
CA VAL A 571 -20.28 11.07 -14.72
C VAL A 571 -19.00 10.33 -14.38
N THR A 572 -18.72 10.13 -13.10
CA THR A 572 -17.56 9.37 -12.64
C THR A 572 -17.95 8.51 -11.45
N ASP A 573 -17.00 7.84 -10.83
CA ASP A 573 -17.18 7.05 -9.62
C ASP A 573 -16.18 7.53 -8.56
N TYR A 574 -15.13 6.79 -8.27
CA TYR A 574 -14.20 7.07 -7.19
C TYR A 574 -12.98 7.90 -7.66
N SER A 575 -13.17 8.79 -8.64
CA SER A 575 -12.09 9.52 -9.30
C SER A 575 -11.89 10.92 -8.75
N SER A 576 -10.65 11.28 -8.44
CA SER A 576 -10.30 12.63 -7.96
C SER A 576 -10.49 13.72 -9.02
N VAL A 577 -10.65 13.37 -10.30
CA VAL A 577 -10.96 14.33 -11.38
C VAL A 577 -12.33 15.01 -11.20
N ALA A 578 -13.18 14.44 -10.34
CA ALA A 578 -14.40 15.07 -9.90
C ALA A 578 -14.15 16.45 -9.26
N TRP A 579 -13.06 16.62 -8.50
CA TRP A 579 -12.70 17.93 -7.94
C TRP A 579 -12.27 18.92 -9.02
N ASP A 580 -11.53 18.50 -10.04
CA ASP A 580 -11.19 19.38 -11.17
C ASP A 580 -12.46 19.90 -11.86
N PHE A 581 -13.48 19.06 -12.00
CA PHE A 581 -14.77 19.45 -12.58
C PHE A 581 -15.56 20.38 -11.65
N LEU A 582 -15.56 20.10 -10.34
CA LEU A 582 -16.15 20.95 -9.31
C LEU A 582 -15.47 22.32 -9.24
N TYR A 583 -14.15 22.40 -9.39
CA TYR A 583 -13.38 23.65 -9.37
C TYR A 583 -13.79 24.59 -10.53
N MET A 584 -14.29 24.04 -11.63
CA MET A 584 -14.87 24.83 -12.72
C MET A 584 -16.35 25.19 -12.51
N ASN A 585 -16.92 24.87 -11.33
CA ASN A 585 -18.32 25.00 -10.97
C ASN A 585 -19.28 24.20 -11.89
N LYS A 586 -18.89 22.97 -12.23
CA LYS A 586 -19.63 22.12 -13.18
C LYS A 586 -20.21 20.88 -12.49
N LYS A 587 -21.30 20.36 -13.06
CA LYS A 587 -22.11 19.29 -12.45
C LYS A 587 -21.39 17.94 -12.45
N VAL A 588 -21.27 17.32 -11.27
CA VAL A 588 -20.73 15.96 -11.09
C VAL A 588 -21.83 14.99 -10.67
N ILE A 589 -21.83 13.81 -11.27
CA ILE A 589 -22.67 12.67 -10.93
C ILE A 589 -21.77 11.48 -10.61
N PHE A 590 -21.94 10.92 -9.41
CA PHE A 590 -21.20 9.79 -8.87
C PHE A 590 -21.98 8.47 -9.08
N SER A 591 -21.48 7.62 -9.97
CA SER A 591 -22.04 6.31 -10.30
C SER A 591 -21.42 5.23 -9.42
N HIS A 592 -22.08 4.92 -8.30
CA HIS A 592 -21.57 4.07 -7.23
C HIS A 592 -22.28 2.70 -7.17
N PHE A 593 -22.65 2.15 -8.33
CA PHE A 593 -23.33 0.86 -8.46
C PHE A 593 -22.61 -0.31 -7.77
N ASP A 594 -21.28 -0.23 -7.58
CA ASP A 594 -20.44 -1.25 -6.94
C ASP A 594 -19.75 -0.76 -5.64
N ALA A 595 -20.36 0.21 -4.94
CA ALA A 595 -19.79 0.87 -3.76
C ALA A 595 -19.34 -0.11 -2.67
N ASP A 596 -20.17 -1.09 -2.32
CA ASP A 596 -19.88 -2.04 -1.24
C ASP A 596 -18.57 -2.79 -1.51
N ARG A 597 -18.42 -3.32 -2.73
CA ARG A 597 -17.21 -4.04 -3.16
C ARG A 597 -16.00 -3.11 -3.24
N TYR A 598 -16.20 -1.89 -3.74
CA TYR A 598 -15.13 -0.91 -3.87
C TYR A 598 -14.60 -0.48 -2.51
N LEU A 599 -15.48 -0.10 -1.58
CA LEU A 599 -15.14 0.33 -0.22
C LEU A 599 -14.51 -0.80 0.59
N ALA A 600 -14.96 -2.04 0.43
CA ALA A 600 -14.32 -3.20 1.04
C ALA A 600 -12.87 -3.40 0.54
N THR A 601 -12.58 -3.03 -0.71
CA THR A 601 -11.26 -3.22 -1.34
C THR A 601 -10.30 -2.06 -1.07
N HIS A 602 -10.78 -0.82 -1.17
CA HIS A 602 -9.93 0.38 -1.16
C HIS A 602 -10.13 1.25 0.08
N GLY A 603 -11.33 1.22 0.69
CA GLY A 603 -11.77 2.21 1.66
C GLY A 603 -11.86 3.64 1.10
N SER A 604 -12.45 4.54 1.88
CA SER A 604 -12.53 5.98 1.56
C SER A 604 -12.13 6.80 2.80
N TYR A 605 -11.59 8.01 2.60
CA TYR A 605 -11.46 8.98 3.69
C TYR A 605 -12.78 9.72 3.93
N MET A 606 -13.57 9.91 2.87
CA MET A 606 -14.87 10.56 2.93
C MET A 606 -16.00 9.58 3.21
N ASP A 607 -16.99 10.04 3.97
CA ASP A 607 -18.30 9.40 4.08
C ASP A 607 -19.16 9.77 2.86
N PHE A 608 -19.34 8.80 1.96
CA PHE A 608 -20.04 9.05 0.71
C PHE A 608 -21.50 9.47 0.88
N SER A 609 -22.14 9.09 1.98
CA SER A 609 -23.54 9.42 2.23
C SER A 609 -23.75 10.88 2.64
N ASN A 610 -22.72 11.52 3.19
CA ASN A 610 -22.83 12.84 3.82
C ASN A 610 -21.89 13.89 3.25
N GLU A 611 -20.75 13.47 2.67
CA GLU A 611 -19.66 14.37 2.28
C GLU A 611 -19.42 14.42 0.78
N LEU A 612 -20.10 13.62 -0.05
CA LEU A 612 -19.98 13.74 -1.50
C LEU A 612 -20.55 15.07 -1.98
N PHE A 613 -19.75 15.77 -2.77
CA PHE A 613 -20.29 16.80 -3.66
C PHE A 613 -21.01 16.14 -4.84
N GLY A 614 -21.95 16.85 -5.45
CA GLY A 614 -22.71 16.31 -6.59
C GLY A 614 -23.63 15.14 -6.22
N ARG A 615 -24.23 14.53 -7.25
CA ARG A 615 -25.31 13.54 -7.06
C ARG A 615 -24.78 12.12 -7.10
N GLN A 616 -25.04 11.35 -6.04
CA GLN A 616 -24.78 9.91 -6.03
C GLN A 616 -25.95 9.13 -6.66
N VAL A 617 -25.64 8.15 -7.51
CA VAL A 617 -26.59 7.25 -8.18
C VAL A 617 -26.07 5.81 -8.17
N PHE A 618 -26.98 4.85 -8.16
CA PHE A 618 -26.66 3.41 -8.12
C PHE A 618 -27.19 2.64 -9.34
N SER A 619 -28.06 3.27 -10.14
CA SER A 619 -28.68 2.65 -11.32
C SER A 619 -28.60 3.54 -12.57
N VAL A 620 -28.72 2.92 -13.75
CA VAL A 620 -28.75 3.64 -15.04
C VAL A 620 -29.96 4.58 -15.13
N ASP A 621 -31.10 4.20 -14.54
CA ASP A 621 -32.30 5.03 -14.53
C ASP A 621 -32.13 6.29 -13.67
N GLU A 622 -31.52 6.16 -12.49
CA GLU A 622 -31.15 7.30 -11.65
C GLU A 622 -30.15 8.21 -12.34
N LEU A 623 -29.13 7.64 -12.99
CA LEU A 623 -28.12 8.39 -13.75
C LEU A 623 -28.78 9.18 -14.89
N ASN A 624 -29.68 8.56 -15.64
CA ASN A 624 -30.41 9.24 -16.71
C ASN A 624 -31.28 10.39 -16.18
N LYS A 625 -31.98 10.17 -15.05
CA LYS A 625 -32.73 11.25 -14.38
C LYS A 625 -31.80 12.38 -13.96
N ALA A 626 -30.64 12.04 -13.39
CA ALA A 626 -29.63 13.00 -12.97
C ALA A 626 -29.06 13.83 -14.13
N VAL A 627 -28.81 13.23 -15.30
CA VAL A 627 -28.35 13.94 -16.49
C VAL A 627 -29.42 14.91 -17.02
N LEU A 628 -30.68 14.50 -16.98
CA LEU A 628 -31.81 15.31 -17.45
C LEU A 628 -32.23 16.42 -16.46
N ASP A 629 -31.84 16.32 -15.19
CA ASP A 629 -32.16 17.32 -14.17
C ASP A 629 -31.40 18.64 -14.41
N ASN A 630 -32.15 19.75 -14.41
CA ASN A 630 -31.69 21.10 -14.68
C ASN A 630 -31.32 21.93 -13.44
N GLY A 631 -31.36 21.34 -12.24
CA GLY A 631 -30.77 21.96 -11.05
C GLY A 631 -31.73 22.30 -9.92
N ASN A 632 -32.72 21.44 -9.64
CA ASN A 632 -33.47 21.54 -8.38
C ASN A 632 -32.76 20.88 -7.20
N GLU A 633 -31.81 19.98 -7.47
CA GLU A 633 -30.93 19.47 -6.43
C GLU A 633 -29.76 20.42 -6.24
N LYS A 634 -29.57 20.88 -5.00
CA LYS A 634 -28.39 21.63 -4.58
C LYS A 634 -27.16 20.90 -5.13
N ASN A 635 -26.49 21.49 -6.12
CA ASN A 635 -25.04 21.33 -6.19
C ASN A 635 -24.58 21.92 -4.86
N PHE A 636 -24.35 21.07 -3.86
CA PHE A 636 -23.86 21.48 -2.54
C PHE A 636 -22.81 22.56 -2.77
N ASP A 637 -23.09 23.77 -2.30
CA ASP A 637 -22.44 25.02 -2.69
C ASP A 637 -20.96 24.78 -3.00
N ALA A 638 -20.61 24.89 -4.28
CA ALA A 638 -19.24 24.78 -4.74
C ALA A 638 -18.43 25.91 -4.08
N GLY A 639 -17.63 25.60 -3.07
CA GLY A 639 -16.76 26.60 -2.47
C GLY A 639 -16.16 26.14 -1.17
N GLU A 640 -16.89 26.28 -0.07
CA GLU A 640 -16.24 26.52 1.23
C GLU A 640 -15.54 25.29 1.83
N ASN A 641 -16.02 24.05 1.60
CA ASN A 641 -15.46 22.87 2.25
C ASN A 641 -14.43 22.09 1.41
N PHE A 642 -14.33 22.33 0.11
CA PHE A 642 -13.51 21.52 -0.80
C PHE A 642 -12.30 22.23 -1.39
N PHE A 643 -12.28 23.56 -1.35
CA PHE A 643 -11.15 24.37 -1.82
C PHE A 643 -10.96 25.58 -0.90
N GLU A 644 -9.75 25.75 -0.40
CA GLU A 644 -9.38 26.97 0.34
C GLU A 644 -9.30 28.18 -0.60
N TYR A 645 -8.79 27.96 -1.82
CA TYR A 645 -8.54 29.02 -2.79
C TYR A 645 -9.13 28.67 -4.17
N GLN A 646 -9.78 29.66 -4.79
CA GLN A 646 -10.29 29.59 -6.17
C GLN A 646 -9.85 30.79 -7.04
N ASP A 647 -8.80 31.49 -6.61
CA ASP A 647 -8.29 32.73 -7.22
C ASP A 647 -7.32 32.53 -8.41
N ARG A 648 -7.02 31.28 -8.77
CA ARG A 648 -6.05 30.88 -9.81
C ARG A 648 -4.62 31.36 -9.56
N LYS A 649 -4.23 31.50 -8.29
CA LYS A 649 -2.84 31.79 -7.87
C LYS A 649 -2.19 30.59 -7.18
N ASN A 650 -2.57 29.37 -7.59
CA ASN A 650 -2.08 28.15 -6.95
C ASN A 650 -0.58 27.96 -7.20
N CYS A 651 -0.09 28.24 -8.41
CA CYS A 651 1.34 28.19 -8.72
C CYS A 651 2.16 29.18 -7.87
N GLU A 652 1.65 30.38 -7.64
CA GLU A 652 2.29 31.41 -6.81
C GLU A 652 2.43 30.91 -5.37
N ARG A 653 1.34 30.44 -4.75
CA ARG A 653 1.38 29.85 -3.40
C ARG A 653 2.30 28.64 -3.29
N ILE A 654 2.32 27.77 -4.30
CA ILE A 654 3.23 26.62 -4.35
C ILE A 654 4.68 27.11 -4.33
N TYR A 655 5.02 28.13 -5.14
CA TYR A 655 6.35 28.69 -5.18
C TYR A 655 6.78 29.29 -3.84
N ASP A 656 5.91 30.10 -3.23
CA ASP A 656 6.16 30.73 -1.93
C ASP A 656 6.35 29.67 -0.84
N SER A 657 5.50 28.64 -0.83
CA SER A 657 5.63 27.51 0.09
C SER A 657 6.97 26.80 -0.08
N ILE A 658 7.40 26.54 -1.32
CA ILE A 658 8.69 25.92 -1.60
C ILE A 658 9.85 26.81 -1.12
N LYS A 659 9.80 28.13 -1.36
CA LYS A 659 10.86 29.05 -0.92
C LYS A 659 10.94 29.15 0.60
N ASN A 660 9.81 29.14 1.29
CA ASN A 660 9.74 29.17 2.75
C ASN A 660 10.24 27.85 3.37
N SER A 661 9.87 26.70 2.81
CA SER A 661 10.29 25.39 3.32
C SER A 661 11.75 25.04 2.97
N PHE A 662 12.27 25.56 1.86
CA PHE A 662 13.62 25.28 1.36
C PHE A 662 14.37 26.59 1.03
N PRO A 663 14.71 27.41 2.04
CA PRO A 663 15.46 28.63 1.82
C PRO A 663 16.80 28.32 1.15
N CYS A 664 17.15 29.11 0.13
CA CYS A 664 18.45 28.99 -0.51
C CYS A 664 19.54 29.37 0.52
N SER A 665 20.47 28.45 0.77
CA SER A 665 21.66 28.69 1.61
C SER A 665 22.79 29.34 0.83
#